data_AF-A0A9P4GP50-F1
#
_entry.id   AF-A0A9P4GP50-F1
#
_cell.length_a   1.000
_cell.length_b   1.000
_cell.length_c   1.000
_cell.angle_alpha   90.00
_cell.angle_beta   90.00
_cell.angle_gamma   90.00
#
_symmetry.space_group_name_H-M   'P 1'
#
loop_
_entity.id
_entity.type
_entity.pdbx_description
1 polymer ?
#
loop_
_entity_poly.entity_id
_entity_poly.type
_entity_poly.pdbx_seq_one_letter_code
_entity_poly.pdbx_strand_id
1 'polypeptide(L)'
;MSKKNTKNPGDNVTGRILFNYAIRRVLRFRGLDWTQEERKRTYGYLWDDDFKLRQLFESAATPGISKEDILDGTATFPTWDDSIVPDRPCTVERMLAAKEAHKREMTWLDAGDGSKNYDGDSGIASGADGIGDQHRVTPTTDEKLPSAKERESPDLKLALLEKRLTDLENKLVASETARKHLEDDNHISQKKVKQSIESYPYPFWPDLPWGESPDGISELETPLNWSRAHPRPEKQPKESVKAFTTRTQEWETRREEARTRWLRSRLHKDLHNDEEEATWQGAHYLGSGSCGCAGLWVKVNKNKVIKDRMVMKEVAPPWFHWKNPDEWRGKLPREIRIHQLIDSTRTGDSHQNIIRHRGYRLMMRLKRFRIYTDMCSGGQLADALSDRWETDPRLFDVPKTRKQKPLKVLPEAFVWHLLSGLVNACLVLSQGRENEKVEGWNPVVHNDLHAPNVLLEKDSNDPTLTPAAVAKNCCNGLWTRILQPPPRKNHTHLEENDNPIVYRIAHDDGRYPPETQNTRTVPTRITSKSDVCSIGMLMYAIVCHHYSNTGPVLDFGGHRLVNAAPFDSKTELMTGALFPVAHPKDGAYTTALLDLVKRCLEWKPEDRPTLGALRKEIDGAIEAGALPKTNPQLYEPDPFKEWALGRKHRTP
;
A
#
# COMPACT_ATOMS: atom_id res chain seq x y z
N MET A 1 -12.39 -31.54 7.65
CA MET A 1 -12.80 -30.17 8.07
C MET A 1 -11.58 -29.46 8.61
N SER A 2 -11.40 -28.16 8.34
CA SER A 2 -10.33 -27.35 8.96
C SER A 2 -10.80 -25.89 9.06
N LYS A 3 -10.55 -25.23 10.20
CA LYS A 3 -11.00 -23.85 10.44
C LYS A 3 -9.98 -22.87 9.84
N LYS A 4 -10.35 -22.16 8.76
CA LYS A 4 -9.56 -21.03 8.25
C LYS A 4 -9.63 -19.86 9.24
N ASN A 5 -8.49 -19.50 9.84
CA ASN A 5 -8.37 -18.29 10.65
C ASN A 5 -8.29 -17.06 9.75
N THR A 6 -9.30 -16.18 9.80
CA THR A 6 -9.27 -14.86 9.19
C THR A 6 -8.55 -13.87 10.11
N LYS A 7 -7.34 -13.43 9.73
CA LYS A 7 -6.64 -12.32 10.38
C LYS A 7 -6.74 -11.07 9.52
N ASN A 8 -7.06 -9.93 10.13
CA ASN A 8 -6.99 -8.63 9.47
C ASN A 8 -5.52 -8.17 9.33
N PRO A 9 -5.18 -7.45 8.26
CA PRO A 9 -3.84 -6.86 8.07
C PRO A 9 -3.73 -5.45 8.68
N GLY A 10 -2.51 -5.03 9.04
CA GLY A 10 -2.18 -3.66 9.45
C GLY A 10 -1.85 -3.51 10.94
N ASP A 11 -0.58 -3.73 11.31
CA ASP A 11 -0.07 -3.61 12.68
C ASP A 11 1.22 -2.77 12.73
N ASN A 12 1.16 -1.54 13.25
CA ASN A 12 2.34 -0.70 13.49
C ASN A 12 3.04 -1.14 14.78
N VAL A 13 4.17 -1.86 14.66
CA VAL A 13 4.81 -2.56 15.78
C VAL A 13 5.21 -1.65 16.95
N THR A 14 5.83 -0.49 16.69
CA THR A 14 6.31 0.40 17.77
C THR A 14 5.15 1.02 18.54
N GLY A 15 4.16 1.57 17.85
CA GLY A 15 2.93 2.08 18.46
C GLY A 15 2.18 0.98 19.22
N ARG A 16 2.14 -0.24 18.68
CA ARG A 16 1.51 -1.40 19.33
C ARG A 16 2.23 -1.87 20.59
N ILE A 17 3.57 -1.75 20.66
CA ILE A 17 4.34 -2.04 21.87
C ILE A 17 4.03 -1.00 22.96
N LEU A 18 4.14 0.30 22.64
CA LEU A 18 3.82 1.39 23.57
C LEU A 18 2.37 1.30 24.07
N PHE A 19 1.41 1.09 23.17
CA PHE A 19 0.00 0.91 23.50
C PHE A 19 -0.27 -0.31 24.38
N ASN A 20 0.34 -1.47 24.07
CA ASN A 20 0.17 -2.67 24.92
C ASN A 20 0.84 -2.50 26.29
N TYR A 21 1.96 -1.81 26.37
CA TYR A 21 2.61 -1.49 27.65
C TYR A 21 1.73 -0.54 28.47
N ALA A 22 1.24 0.56 27.88
CA ALA A 22 0.34 1.51 28.52
C ALA A 22 -0.96 0.84 29.01
N ILE A 23 -1.68 0.13 28.15
CA ILE A 23 -2.90 -0.60 28.55
C ILE A 23 -2.60 -1.66 29.61
N ARG A 24 -1.48 -2.39 29.55
CA ARG A 24 -1.09 -3.31 30.63
C ARG A 24 -0.81 -2.60 31.95
N ARG A 25 -0.23 -1.40 31.93
CA ARG A 25 0.06 -0.58 33.12
C ARG A 25 -1.23 -0.03 33.74
N VAL A 26 -2.12 0.55 32.94
CA VAL A 26 -3.43 1.08 33.38
C VAL A 26 -4.35 -0.04 33.88
N LEU A 27 -4.51 -1.13 33.13
CA LEU A 27 -5.35 -2.26 33.56
C LEU A 27 -4.84 -2.91 34.84
N ARG A 28 -3.51 -3.08 34.99
CA ARG A 28 -2.89 -3.57 36.24
C ARG A 28 -3.13 -2.61 37.41
N PHE A 29 -3.04 -1.30 37.18
CA PHE A 29 -3.30 -0.27 38.19
C PHE A 29 -4.76 -0.29 38.68
N ARG A 30 -5.71 -0.60 37.79
CA ARG A 30 -7.14 -0.79 38.12
C ARG A 30 -7.53 -2.20 38.58
N GLY A 31 -6.59 -3.16 38.65
CA GLY A 31 -6.89 -4.55 39.00
C GLY A 31 -7.74 -5.31 37.96
N LEU A 32 -7.79 -4.82 36.71
CA LEU A 32 -8.58 -5.40 35.62
C LEU A 32 -7.73 -6.38 34.80
N ASP A 33 -8.15 -7.63 34.65
CA ASP A 33 -7.48 -8.60 33.77
C ASP A 33 -8.32 -8.89 32.52
N TRP A 34 -7.95 -8.28 31.40
CA TRP A 34 -8.59 -8.48 30.10
C TRP A 34 -7.84 -9.55 29.29
N THR A 35 -8.53 -10.35 28.49
CA THR A 35 -7.87 -11.30 27.58
C THR A 35 -7.00 -10.59 26.51
N GLN A 36 -6.20 -11.36 25.76
CA GLN A 36 -5.43 -10.81 24.63
C GLN A 36 -6.35 -10.30 23.51
N GLU A 37 -7.50 -10.95 23.27
CA GLU A 37 -8.41 -10.60 22.18
C GLU A 37 -9.26 -9.37 22.51
N GLU A 38 -9.63 -9.17 23.77
CA GLU A 38 -10.27 -7.94 24.24
C GLU A 38 -9.37 -6.71 24.09
N ARG A 39 -8.08 -6.87 24.36
CA ARG A 39 -7.07 -5.84 24.13
C ARG A 39 -6.93 -5.52 22.63
N LYS A 40 -7.00 -6.51 21.73
CA LYS A 40 -7.05 -6.28 20.27
C LYS A 40 -8.35 -5.62 19.78
N ARG A 41 -9.52 -6.04 20.29
CA ARG A 41 -10.82 -5.42 19.93
C ARG A 41 -10.85 -3.94 20.32
N THR A 42 -10.39 -3.64 21.54
CA THR A 42 -10.32 -2.27 22.06
C THR A 42 -9.25 -1.45 21.33
N TYR A 43 -8.11 -2.05 20.94
CA TYR A 43 -7.13 -1.40 20.05
C TYR A 43 -7.74 -1.01 18.70
N GLY A 44 -8.46 -1.91 18.02
CA GLY A 44 -9.11 -1.60 16.73
C GLY A 44 -10.10 -0.44 16.86
N TYR A 45 -10.97 -0.47 17.88
CA TYR A 45 -11.88 0.63 18.19
C TYR A 45 -11.14 1.98 18.39
N LEU A 46 -10.08 1.99 19.20
CA LEU A 46 -9.31 3.21 19.51
C LEU A 46 -8.37 3.67 18.37
N TRP A 47 -8.23 2.89 17.30
CA TRP A 47 -7.36 3.22 16.16
C TRP A 47 -8.14 3.60 14.89
N ASP A 48 -9.37 3.10 14.75
CA ASP A 48 -10.33 3.55 13.72
C ASP A 48 -10.94 4.94 14.05
N ASP A 49 -10.93 5.37 15.32
CA ASP A 49 -11.56 6.61 15.81
C ASP A 49 -10.74 7.89 15.49
N ASP A 50 -10.75 8.24 14.20
CA ASP A 50 -10.41 9.54 13.59
C ASP A 50 -9.12 10.22 14.12
N PHE A 51 -8.02 9.46 14.13
CA PHE A 51 -6.61 9.86 14.39
C PHE A 51 -6.25 10.41 15.78
N LYS A 52 -7.20 11.00 16.54
CA LYS A 52 -6.95 11.74 17.79
C LYS A 52 -6.12 10.96 18.82
N LEU A 53 -6.43 9.67 18.98
CA LEU A 53 -5.75 8.79 19.94
C LEU A 53 -4.32 8.42 19.49
N ARG A 54 -4.13 8.06 18.22
CA ARG A 54 -2.80 7.74 17.66
C ARG A 54 -1.80 8.87 17.89
N GLN A 55 -2.23 10.11 17.63
CA GLN A 55 -1.36 11.28 17.75
C GLN A 55 -0.92 11.54 19.20
N LEU A 56 -1.75 11.22 20.20
CA LEU A 56 -1.35 11.28 21.62
C LEU A 56 -0.21 10.31 21.93
N PHE A 57 -0.28 9.05 21.47
CA PHE A 57 0.83 8.08 21.65
C PHE A 57 2.11 8.48 20.91
N GLU A 58 1.99 9.08 19.73
CA GLU A 58 3.14 9.57 18.95
C GLU A 58 3.74 10.86 19.55
N SER A 59 2.95 11.68 20.26
CA SER A 59 3.41 12.89 20.97
C SER A 59 3.95 12.64 22.38
N ALA A 60 3.47 11.60 23.07
CA ALA A 60 3.94 11.21 24.41
C ALA A 60 5.31 10.50 24.39
N ALA A 61 5.84 10.20 23.20
CA ALA A 61 7.23 9.82 22.98
C ALA A 61 8.15 11.06 23.05
N THR A 62 8.28 11.64 24.25
CA THR A 62 9.07 12.85 24.49
C THR A 62 10.52 12.69 24.00
N PRO A 63 11.10 13.66 23.27
CA PRO A 63 12.51 13.64 22.89
C PRO A 63 13.41 13.57 24.13
N GLY A 64 14.00 12.41 24.40
CA GLY A 64 14.85 12.16 25.55
C GLY A 64 14.56 10.85 26.29
N ILE A 65 13.39 10.23 26.10
CA ILE A 65 13.09 8.89 26.65
C ILE A 65 13.67 7.83 25.70
N SER A 66 14.65 7.05 26.17
CA SER A 66 15.22 5.92 25.44
C SER A 66 14.31 4.69 25.51
N LYS A 67 14.62 3.68 24.69
CA LYS A 67 13.93 2.38 24.74
C LYS A 67 14.29 1.64 26.04
N GLU A 68 15.48 1.87 26.55
CA GLU A 68 16.04 1.27 27.75
C GLU A 68 15.32 1.81 29.00
N ASP A 69 15.07 3.12 29.09
CA ASP A 69 14.27 3.76 30.17
C ASP A 69 12.82 3.20 30.25
N ILE A 70 12.27 2.75 29.12
CA ILE A 70 10.93 2.14 29.03
C ILE A 70 10.96 0.68 29.51
N LEU A 71 12.10 -0.01 29.34
CA LEU A 71 12.30 -1.41 29.70
C LEU A 71 12.71 -1.59 31.16
N ASP A 72 13.50 -0.68 31.73
CA ASP A 72 13.80 -0.65 33.17
C ASP A 72 12.70 0.02 34.00
N GLY A 73 11.85 0.84 33.37
CA GLY A 73 10.68 1.48 33.96
C GLY A 73 10.92 2.88 34.53
N THR A 74 12.11 3.46 34.34
CA THR A 74 12.44 4.84 34.74
C THR A 74 11.74 5.92 33.92
N ALA A 75 11.25 5.58 32.72
CA ALA A 75 10.51 6.49 31.84
C ALA A 75 9.33 7.18 32.53
N THR A 76 9.42 8.50 32.65
CA THR A 76 8.36 9.38 33.18
C THR A 76 7.42 9.80 32.04
N PHE A 77 6.34 9.05 31.88
CA PHE A 77 5.24 9.40 30.98
C PHE A 77 4.46 10.62 31.52
N PRO A 78 3.82 11.43 30.66
CA PRO A 78 2.82 12.41 31.11
C PRO A 78 1.76 11.77 32.00
N THR A 79 1.21 12.54 32.94
CA THR A 79 0.04 12.11 33.73
C THR A 79 -1.12 11.80 32.79
N TRP A 80 -1.57 10.54 32.81
CA TRP A 80 -2.62 10.04 31.93
C TRP A 80 -3.98 10.62 32.33
N ASP A 81 -4.79 11.02 31.35
CA ASP A 81 -6.23 11.12 31.57
C ASP A 81 -6.79 9.70 31.58
N ASP A 82 -7.08 9.23 32.79
CA ASP A 82 -7.55 7.89 33.07
C ASP A 82 -8.90 7.59 32.36
N SER A 83 -9.69 8.61 31.99
CA SER A 83 -10.97 8.41 31.26
C SER A 83 -10.81 7.82 29.84
N ILE A 84 -9.61 7.89 29.26
CA ILE A 84 -9.33 7.46 27.88
C ILE A 84 -9.38 5.93 27.73
N VAL A 85 -9.06 5.17 28.77
CA VAL A 85 -9.18 3.69 28.76
C VAL A 85 -10.51 3.32 29.43
N PRO A 86 -11.49 2.76 28.69
CA PRO A 86 -12.77 2.41 29.27
C PRO A 86 -12.63 1.24 30.25
N ASP A 87 -13.35 1.25 31.38
CA ASP A 87 -13.27 0.22 32.44
C ASP A 87 -13.73 -1.18 32.01
N ARG A 88 -14.31 -1.30 30.81
CA ARG A 88 -14.74 -2.57 30.22
C ARG A 88 -14.25 -2.66 28.78
N PRO A 89 -13.80 -3.84 28.33
CA PRO A 89 -13.28 -4.00 26.97
C PRO A 89 -14.36 -3.76 25.92
N CYS A 90 -13.95 -3.32 24.72
CA CYS A 90 -14.91 -3.08 23.64
C CYS A 90 -15.56 -4.41 23.20
N THR A 91 -16.89 -4.49 23.36
CA THR A 91 -17.67 -5.68 23.04
C THR A 91 -17.98 -5.74 21.54
N VAL A 92 -18.36 -6.92 21.05
CA VAL A 92 -18.69 -7.11 19.63
C VAL A 92 -19.96 -6.32 19.27
N GLU A 93 -20.94 -6.24 20.17
CA GLU A 93 -22.13 -5.41 20.02
C GLU A 93 -21.77 -3.93 19.95
N ARG A 94 -20.80 -3.45 20.74
CA ARG A 94 -20.33 -2.05 20.67
C ARG A 94 -19.62 -1.74 19.35
N MET A 95 -18.78 -2.66 18.85
CA MET A 95 -18.14 -2.50 17.53
C MET A 95 -19.16 -2.56 16.38
N LEU A 96 -20.17 -3.44 16.48
CA LEU A 96 -21.26 -3.53 15.49
C LEU A 96 -22.19 -2.33 15.56
N ALA A 97 -22.51 -1.82 16.76
CA ALA A 97 -23.29 -0.61 16.95
C ALA A 97 -22.55 0.64 16.44
N ALA A 98 -21.23 0.74 16.63
CA ALA A 98 -20.43 1.80 16.04
C ALA A 98 -20.39 1.70 14.50
N LYS A 99 -20.25 0.49 13.94
CA LYS A 99 -20.32 0.27 12.49
C LYS A 99 -21.69 0.55 11.90
N GLU A 100 -22.77 0.16 12.57
CA GLU A 100 -24.14 0.46 12.15
C GLU A 100 -24.51 1.93 12.41
N ALA A 101 -23.93 2.60 13.41
CA ALA A 101 -24.06 4.05 13.61
C ALA A 101 -23.37 4.81 12.48
N HIS A 102 -22.11 4.48 12.17
CA HIS A 102 -21.39 5.09 11.04
C HIS A 102 -22.04 4.78 9.69
N LYS A 103 -22.56 3.56 9.49
CA LYS A 103 -23.35 3.17 8.32
C LYS A 103 -24.67 3.96 8.26
N ARG A 104 -25.37 4.17 9.38
CA ARG A 104 -26.56 5.02 9.46
C ARG A 104 -26.25 6.49 9.21
N GLU A 105 -25.13 7.00 9.71
CA GLU A 105 -24.63 8.36 9.45
C GLU A 105 -24.37 8.56 7.95
N MET A 106 -23.70 7.60 7.30
CA MET A 106 -23.57 7.55 5.84
C MET A 106 -24.95 7.47 5.14
N THR A 107 -25.88 6.64 5.64
CA THR A 107 -27.23 6.56 5.06
C THR A 107 -28.06 7.84 5.30
N TRP A 108 -27.79 8.59 6.37
CA TRP A 108 -28.48 9.84 6.71
C TRP A 108 -28.00 11.02 5.85
N LEU A 109 -26.76 10.94 5.35
CA LEU A 109 -26.25 11.83 4.31
C LEU A 109 -26.84 11.52 2.92
N ASP A 110 -27.32 10.29 2.68
CA ASP A 110 -28.00 9.88 1.44
C ASP A 110 -29.54 10.03 1.51
N ALA A 111 -30.15 10.00 2.71
CA ALA A 111 -31.61 9.95 2.92
C ALA A 111 -32.29 11.33 2.92
N GLY A 112 -32.16 12.07 1.82
CA GLY A 112 -32.63 13.46 1.65
C GLY A 112 -34.07 13.68 1.15
N ASP A 113 -34.94 12.66 1.07
CA ASP A 113 -36.36 12.81 0.64
C ASP A 113 -37.23 11.59 1.06
N GLY A 114 -38.56 11.65 0.89
CA GLY A 114 -39.30 10.49 0.36
C GLY A 114 -40.65 10.09 0.98
N SER A 115 -40.76 9.99 2.32
CA SER A 115 -42.01 9.71 3.09
C SER A 115 -42.68 8.30 3.04
N LYS A 116 -43.49 8.04 4.10
CA LYS A 116 -44.70 7.15 4.22
C LYS A 116 -44.59 5.60 4.36
N ASN A 117 -44.85 5.17 5.59
CA ASN A 117 -45.83 4.17 6.08
C ASN A 117 -46.18 2.89 5.27
N TYR A 118 -46.12 1.73 5.93
CA TYR A 118 -47.33 1.02 6.39
C TYR A 118 -47.03 -0.03 7.50
N ASP A 119 -48.05 -0.42 8.28
CA ASP A 119 -47.97 -1.32 9.44
C ASP A 119 -48.02 -2.85 9.10
N GLY A 120 -47.64 -3.71 10.05
CA GLY A 120 -47.75 -5.18 9.93
C GLY A 120 -47.32 -5.95 11.20
N ASP A 121 -48.29 -6.40 12.00
CA ASP A 121 -48.18 -6.88 13.39
C ASP A 121 -47.94 -8.41 13.59
N SER A 122 -47.64 -8.81 14.85
CA SER A 122 -48.06 -10.05 15.58
C SER A 122 -47.05 -11.20 15.92
N GLY A 123 -47.20 -11.75 17.15
CA GLY A 123 -46.60 -13.00 17.69
C GLY A 123 -45.27 -12.86 18.47
N ILE A 124 -45.07 -13.14 19.78
CA ILE A 124 -45.70 -13.97 20.84
C ILE A 124 -45.53 -15.49 20.59
N ALA A 125 -44.91 -16.34 21.45
CA ALA A 125 -44.23 -16.23 22.76
C ALA A 125 -42.89 -17.05 22.74
N SER A 126 -42.13 -17.45 23.78
CA SER A 126 -42.17 -17.48 25.27
C SER A 126 -40.72 -17.29 25.83
N GLY A 127 -40.23 -17.56 27.07
CA GLY A 127 -40.64 -18.31 28.28
C GLY A 127 -40.19 -19.80 28.24
N ALA A 128 -39.50 -20.42 29.22
CA ALA A 128 -38.84 -20.03 30.49
C ALA A 128 -37.75 -21.11 30.80
N ASP A 129 -37.01 -21.25 31.93
CA ASP A 129 -36.89 -20.63 33.27
C ASP A 129 -35.48 -20.97 33.89
N GLY A 130 -35.17 -20.65 35.16
CA GLY A 130 -34.00 -21.20 35.90
C GLY A 130 -33.42 -20.35 37.08
N ILE A 131 -33.30 -20.94 38.28
CA ILE A 131 -32.87 -20.30 39.55
C ILE A 131 -31.56 -20.91 40.10
N GLY A 132 -30.72 -20.12 40.79
CA GLY A 132 -29.58 -20.59 41.59
C GLY A 132 -28.95 -19.47 42.45
N ASP A 133 -28.66 -19.73 43.72
CA ASP A 133 -28.52 -18.67 44.76
C ASP A 133 -27.13 -18.56 45.45
N GLN A 134 -27.00 -17.54 46.30
CA GLN A 134 -25.84 -17.00 47.03
C GLN A 134 -24.90 -17.95 47.81
N HIS A 135 -23.70 -17.44 48.12
CA HIS A 135 -23.18 -17.48 49.50
C HIS A 135 -22.33 -16.23 49.86
N ARG A 136 -22.05 -16.05 51.16
CA ARG A 136 -21.59 -14.80 51.81
C ARG A 136 -20.64 -15.12 52.97
N VAL A 137 -19.56 -14.34 53.15
CA VAL A 137 -18.64 -14.43 54.30
C VAL A 137 -18.27 -13.02 54.79
N THR A 138 -18.11 -12.87 56.11
CA THR A 138 -17.72 -11.62 56.80
C THR A 138 -16.35 -11.75 57.48
N PRO A 139 -15.59 -10.65 57.66
CA PRO A 139 -14.27 -10.68 58.29
C PRO A 139 -14.33 -10.65 59.82
N THR A 140 -13.23 -11.03 60.47
CA THR A 140 -12.96 -10.85 61.90
C THR A 140 -11.73 -9.97 62.12
N THR A 141 -11.71 -9.27 63.26
CA THR A 141 -10.64 -8.36 63.70
C THR A 141 -10.00 -8.85 64.99
N ASP A 142 -8.68 -8.69 65.13
CA ASP A 142 -8.03 -8.35 66.41
C ASP A 142 -6.52 -8.13 66.21
N GLU A 143 -5.97 -7.01 66.68
CA GLU A 143 -4.70 -7.01 67.45
C GLU A 143 -4.47 -5.72 68.25
N LYS A 144 -3.52 -5.78 69.20
CA LYS A 144 -3.51 -5.00 70.46
C LYS A 144 -2.70 -3.71 70.39
N LEU A 145 -3.09 -2.70 71.19
CA LEU A 145 -2.25 -1.55 71.53
C LEU A 145 -1.17 -1.91 72.59
N PRO A 146 0.05 -1.37 72.49
CA PRO A 146 1.00 -1.25 73.60
C PRO A 146 0.67 -0.05 74.52
N SER A 147 1.30 0.00 75.69
CA SER A 147 1.01 0.99 76.74
C SER A 147 1.78 2.30 76.61
N ALA A 148 1.19 3.38 77.16
CA ALA A 148 1.74 4.73 77.10
C ALA A 148 2.82 5.01 78.15
N LYS A 149 3.85 5.79 77.77
CA LYS A 149 4.66 6.58 78.72
C LYS A 149 5.42 7.72 78.02
N GLU A 150 4.75 8.85 77.81
CA GLU A 150 5.35 10.20 77.89
C GLU A 150 4.26 11.28 77.87
N ARG A 151 4.14 12.05 78.95
CA ARG A 151 3.19 13.16 79.10
C ARG A 151 3.89 14.48 78.77
N GLU A 152 4.11 14.76 77.49
CA GLU A 152 4.31 16.14 77.03
C GLU A 152 3.10 16.99 77.46
N SER A 153 3.30 18.26 77.82
CA SER A 153 2.20 19.13 78.26
C SER A 153 1.10 19.22 77.19
N PRO A 154 -0.20 19.21 77.55
CA PRO A 154 -1.28 19.41 76.60
C PRO A 154 -1.09 20.64 75.71
N ASP A 155 -0.57 21.73 76.28
CA ASP A 155 -0.33 23.01 75.58
C ASP A 155 0.77 22.89 74.53
N LEU A 156 1.81 22.08 74.80
CA LEU A 156 2.89 21.83 73.84
C LEU A 156 2.38 20.97 72.67
N LYS A 157 1.53 19.98 72.95
CA LYS A 157 0.86 19.18 71.91
C LYS A 157 -0.11 20.04 71.10
N LEU A 158 -0.84 20.96 71.74
CA LEU A 158 -1.76 21.88 71.08
C LEU A 158 -1.01 22.83 70.13
N ALA A 159 0.02 23.53 70.61
CA ALA A 159 0.83 24.42 69.76
C ALA A 159 1.53 23.67 68.61
N LEU A 160 1.96 22.42 68.81
CA LEU A 160 2.53 21.58 67.76
C LEU A 160 1.47 21.13 66.73
N LEU A 161 0.23 20.89 67.17
CA LEU A 161 -0.91 20.57 66.30
C LEU A 161 -1.37 21.78 65.50
N GLU A 162 -1.49 22.96 66.13
CA GLU A 162 -1.82 24.23 65.47
C GLU A 162 -0.79 24.57 64.40
N LYS A 163 0.52 24.49 64.73
CA LYS A 163 1.58 24.67 63.73
C LYS A 163 1.49 23.65 62.59
N ARG A 164 1.21 22.38 62.89
CA ARG A 164 1.01 21.34 61.87
C ARG A 164 -0.21 21.60 61.00
N LEU A 165 -1.30 22.13 61.57
CA LEU A 165 -2.50 22.51 60.84
C LEU A 165 -2.19 23.64 59.85
N THR A 166 -1.55 24.72 60.31
CA THR A 166 -1.10 25.83 59.46
C THR A 166 -0.11 25.37 58.38
N ASP A 167 0.83 24.47 58.69
CA ASP A 167 1.74 23.87 57.70
C ASP A 167 1.01 23.01 56.66
N LEU A 168 -0.13 22.39 57.01
CA LEU A 168 -0.96 21.59 56.11
C LEU A 168 -1.89 22.46 55.25
N GLU A 169 -2.49 23.50 55.84
CA GLU A 169 -3.31 24.50 55.13
C GLU A 169 -2.49 25.22 54.07
N ASN A 170 -1.29 25.69 54.40
CA ASN A 170 -0.37 26.31 53.43
C ASN A 170 0.03 25.33 52.31
N LYS A 171 0.23 24.04 52.61
CA LYS A 171 0.51 23.02 51.58
C LYS A 171 -0.71 22.70 50.72
N LEU A 172 -1.92 22.75 51.29
CA LEU A 172 -3.16 22.57 50.54
C LEU A 172 -3.37 23.72 49.56
N VAL A 173 -3.26 24.98 50.00
CA VAL A 173 -3.37 26.17 49.14
C VAL A 173 -2.30 26.18 48.04
N ALA A 174 -1.05 25.80 48.36
CA ALA A 174 0.01 25.65 47.36
C ALA A 174 -0.30 24.54 46.34
N SER A 175 -0.83 23.40 46.80
CA SER A 175 -1.25 22.28 45.95
C SER A 175 -2.40 22.67 45.02
N GLU A 176 -3.44 23.34 45.55
CA GLU A 176 -4.58 23.84 44.75
C GLU A 176 -4.15 24.88 43.71
N THR A 177 -3.22 25.76 44.07
CA THR A 177 -2.64 26.76 43.14
C THR A 177 -1.85 26.07 42.02
N ALA A 178 -1.02 25.09 42.35
CA ALA A 178 -0.28 24.28 41.35
C ALA A 178 -1.23 23.45 40.46
N ARG A 179 -2.28 22.87 41.05
CA ARG A 179 -3.34 22.13 40.35
C ARG A 179 -4.05 23.03 39.33
N LYS A 180 -4.36 24.27 39.70
CA LYS A 180 -4.99 25.25 38.83
C LYS A 180 -4.09 25.68 37.66
N HIS A 181 -2.80 25.94 37.91
CA HIS A 181 -1.85 26.19 36.82
C HIS A 181 -1.73 25.01 35.85
N LEU A 182 -1.72 23.76 36.36
CA LEU A 182 -1.76 22.55 35.54
C LEU A 182 -3.06 22.38 34.74
N GLU A 183 -4.20 22.83 35.27
CA GLU A 183 -5.48 22.88 34.54
C GLU A 183 -5.45 23.93 33.42
N ASP A 184 -4.94 25.14 33.70
CA ASP A 184 -4.81 26.22 32.71
C ASP A 184 -3.82 25.85 31.57
N ASP A 185 -2.64 25.30 31.90
CA ASP A 185 -1.65 24.87 30.92
C ASP A 185 -2.14 23.67 30.08
N ASN A 186 -2.87 22.72 30.69
CA ASN A 186 -3.57 21.68 29.93
C ASN A 186 -4.62 22.28 29.00
N HIS A 187 -5.41 23.25 29.46
CA HIS A 187 -6.45 23.85 28.64
C HIS A 187 -5.87 24.61 27.44
N ILE A 188 -4.78 25.36 27.63
CA ILE A 188 -4.01 26.04 26.56
C ILE A 188 -3.43 25.01 25.58
N SER A 189 -2.85 23.92 26.09
CA SER A 189 -2.23 22.86 25.28
C SER A 189 -3.28 22.12 24.45
N GLN A 190 -4.38 21.67 25.06
CA GLN A 190 -5.51 21.04 24.36
C GLN A 190 -6.13 21.97 23.31
N LYS A 191 -6.23 23.29 23.59
CA LYS A 191 -6.77 24.28 22.65
C LYS A 191 -5.88 24.46 21.42
N LYS A 192 -4.55 24.50 21.59
CA LYS A 192 -3.58 24.49 20.48
C LYS A 192 -3.62 23.18 19.69
N VAL A 193 -3.70 22.04 20.37
CA VAL A 193 -3.80 20.71 19.73
C VAL A 193 -5.08 20.60 18.90
N LYS A 194 -6.25 20.99 19.42
CA LYS A 194 -7.50 21.05 18.65
C LYS A 194 -7.39 21.92 17.39
N GLN A 195 -6.87 23.14 17.51
CA GLN A 195 -6.65 24.02 16.35
C GLN A 195 -5.73 23.41 15.28
N SER A 196 -4.81 22.52 15.65
CA SER A 196 -3.97 21.81 14.67
C SER A 196 -4.70 20.63 13.99
N ILE A 197 -5.51 19.88 14.74
CA ILE A 197 -6.23 18.68 14.27
C ILE A 197 -7.39 19.05 13.33
N GLU A 198 -8.01 20.21 13.53
CA GLU A 198 -9.16 20.70 12.76
C GLU A 198 -8.75 21.49 11.48
N SER A 199 -7.48 21.41 11.07
CA SER A 199 -6.96 22.06 9.84
C SER A 199 -7.43 21.37 8.55
N TYR A 200 -8.70 21.57 8.19
CA TYR A 200 -9.23 21.30 6.85
C TYR A 200 -9.23 22.60 6.01
N PRO A 201 -8.69 22.60 4.78
CA PRO A 201 -7.99 21.52 4.11
C PRO A 201 -6.62 21.25 4.74
N TYR A 202 -6.16 19.99 4.70
CA TYR A 202 -4.85 19.63 5.25
C TYR A 202 -3.72 20.38 4.54
N PRO A 203 -2.65 20.80 5.24
CA PRO A 203 -1.59 21.64 4.68
C PRO A 203 -0.76 20.98 3.56
N PHE A 204 -0.90 19.67 3.36
CA PHE A 204 -0.29 18.91 2.27
C PHE A 204 -1.21 18.66 1.06
N TRP A 205 -2.45 19.16 1.10
CA TRP A 205 -3.37 19.23 -0.06
C TRP A 205 -3.18 20.54 -0.84
N PRO A 206 -3.75 20.67 -2.06
CA PRO A 206 -3.83 21.95 -2.77
C PRO A 206 -4.55 23.02 -1.95
N ASP A 207 -4.13 24.27 -2.13
CA ASP A 207 -4.78 25.43 -1.53
C ASP A 207 -6.18 25.66 -2.13
N LEU A 208 -7.02 26.41 -1.41
CA LEU A 208 -8.38 26.78 -1.84
C LEU A 208 -8.38 28.08 -2.65
N PRO A 209 -9.36 28.29 -3.56
CA PRO A 209 -10.45 27.37 -3.89
C PRO A 209 -9.99 26.23 -4.81
N TRP A 210 -10.47 25.01 -4.56
CA TRP A 210 -10.31 23.92 -5.50
C TRP A 210 -11.22 24.12 -6.71
N GLY A 211 -10.66 23.95 -7.91
CA GLY A 211 -11.42 23.95 -9.15
C GLY A 211 -12.55 22.91 -9.14
N GLU A 212 -13.60 23.19 -9.91
CA GLU A 212 -14.87 22.48 -9.83
C GLU A 212 -14.75 21.00 -10.23
N SER A 213 -15.62 20.16 -9.64
CA SER A 213 -15.82 18.81 -10.18
C SER A 213 -16.52 18.95 -11.53
N PRO A 214 -16.06 18.27 -12.59
CA PRO A 214 -16.80 18.25 -13.85
C PRO A 214 -18.22 17.72 -13.68
N ASP A 215 -19.16 18.20 -14.50
CA ASP A 215 -20.56 17.78 -14.41
C ASP A 215 -20.74 16.27 -14.61
N GLY A 216 -21.66 15.67 -13.83
CA GLY A 216 -22.00 14.25 -13.88
C GLY A 216 -20.93 13.27 -13.34
N ILE A 217 -19.67 13.67 -13.11
CA ILE A 217 -18.63 12.74 -12.63
C ILE A 217 -18.76 12.38 -11.13
N SER A 218 -19.59 13.11 -10.39
CA SER A 218 -20.07 12.71 -9.05
C SER A 218 -20.88 11.41 -9.10
N GLU A 219 -21.79 11.29 -10.05
CA GLU A 219 -22.67 10.14 -10.29
C GLU A 219 -21.94 8.98 -10.97
N LEU A 220 -20.80 9.25 -11.61
CA LEU A 220 -20.00 8.25 -12.29
C LEU A 220 -19.25 7.36 -11.30
N GLU A 221 -19.80 6.19 -11.01
CA GLU A 221 -19.07 5.12 -10.33
C GLU A 221 -17.94 4.57 -11.25
N THR A 222 -16.75 4.36 -10.69
CA THR A 222 -15.65 3.74 -11.45
C THR A 222 -15.84 2.23 -11.56
N PRO A 223 -15.38 1.57 -12.64
CA PRO A 223 -15.50 0.11 -12.77
C PRO A 223 -14.84 -0.68 -11.63
N LEU A 224 -13.83 -0.12 -10.95
CA LEU A 224 -13.24 -0.70 -9.74
C LEU A 224 -14.17 -0.55 -8.53
N ASN A 225 -14.79 0.61 -8.32
CA ASN A 225 -15.73 0.82 -7.21
C ASN A 225 -16.99 -0.03 -7.40
N TRP A 226 -17.52 -0.08 -8.62
CA TRP A 226 -18.65 -0.95 -8.96
C TRP A 226 -18.33 -2.42 -8.65
N SER A 227 -17.13 -2.90 -9.02
CA SER A 227 -16.67 -4.27 -8.74
C SER A 227 -16.39 -4.55 -7.26
N ARG A 228 -16.31 -3.52 -6.41
CA ARG A 228 -16.18 -3.62 -4.94
C ARG A 228 -17.54 -3.64 -4.26
N ALA A 229 -18.45 -2.77 -4.67
CA ALA A 229 -19.84 -2.75 -4.20
C ALA A 229 -20.59 -4.02 -4.62
N HIS A 230 -20.28 -4.54 -5.81
CA HIS A 230 -20.86 -5.75 -6.39
C HIS A 230 -19.76 -6.82 -6.56
N PRO A 231 -19.38 -7.54 -5.50
CA PRO A 231 -18.41 -8.64 -5.62
C PRO A 231 -18.96 -9.74 -6.53
N ARG A 232 -18.07 -10.43 -7.26
CA ARG A 232 -18.44 -11.53 -8.17
C ARG A 232 -19.18 -12.63 -7.38
N PRO A 233 -20.30 -13.17 -7.91
CA PRO A 233 -20.99 -14.30 -7.31
C PRO A 233 -20.07 -15.48 -7.01
N GLU A 234 -20.10 -15.96 -5.76
CA GLU A 234 -19.60 -17.29 -5.41
C GLU A 234 -20.70 -18.35 -5.58
N LYS A 235 -20.30 -19.58 -5.93
CA LYS A 235 -21.21 -20.71 -6.09
C LYS A 235 -21.64 -21.25 -4.73
N GLN A 236 -22.94 -21.26 -4.45
CA GLN A 236 -23.44 -21.76 -3.18
C GLN A 236 -23.47 -23.30 -3.14
N PRO A 237 -23.30 -23.96 -1.96
CA PRO A 237 -23.15 -25.42 -1.87
C PRO A 237 -24.33 -26.25 -2.43
N LYS A 238 -25.53 -25.69 -2.47
CA LYS A 238 -26.76 -26.33 -3.01
C LYS A 238 -27.19 -25.76 -4.38
N GLU A 239 -26.39 -24.88 -4.99
CA GLU A 239 -26.74 -24.18 -6.22
C GLU A 239 -26.45 -25.02 -7.47
N SER A 240 -27.43 -25.11 -8.37
CA SER A 240 -27.25 -25.77 -9.67
C SER A 240 -26.24 -25.00 -10.53
N VAL A 241 -25.46 -25.72 -11.35
CA VAL A 241 -24.48 -25.10 -12.24
C VAL A 241 -25.14 -24.08 -13.18
N LYS A 242 -26.38 -24.34 -13.61
CA LYS A 242 -27.18 -23.41 -14.43
C LYS A 242 -27.45 -22.10 -13.68
N ALA A 243 -27.97 -22.15 -12.45
CA ALA A 243 -28.26 -20.95 -11.65
C ALA A 243 -27.00 -20.12 -11.38
N PHE A 244 -25.89 -20.77 -11.01
CA PHE A 244 -24.60 -20.11 -10.81
C PHE A 244 -24.09 -19.43 -12.09
N THR A 245 -24.23 -20.10 -13.24
CA THR A 245 -23.85 -19.55 -14.55
C THR A 245 -24.70 -18.33 -14.91
N THR A 246 -26.02 -18.40 -14.71
CA THR A 246 -26.93 -17.26 -14.94
C THR A 246 -26.57 -16.04 -14.08
N ARG A 247 -26.43 -16.20 -12.75
CA ARG A 247 -26.03 -15.09 -11.86
C ARG A 247 -24.65 -14.52 -12.23
N THR A 248 -23.72 -15.37 -12.64
CA THR A 248 -22.38 -14.94 -13.08
C THR A 248 -22.44 -14.15 -14.39
N GLN A 249 -23.29 -14.56 -15.34
CA GLN A 249 -23.48 -13.85 -16.60
C GLN A 249 -24.16 -12.50 -16.40
N GLU A 250 -25.21 -12.43 -15.57
CA GLU A 250 -25.86 -11.17 -15.17
C GLU A 250 -24.88 -10.19 -14.53
N TRP A 251 -23.97 -10.70 -13.69
CA TRP A 251 -22.93 -9.90 -13.06
C TRP A 251 -21.90 -9.36 -14.07
N GLU A 252 -21.37 -10.20 -14.96
CA GLU A 252 -20.42 -9.73 -16.00
C GLU A 252 -21.10 -8.74 -16.99
N THR A 253 -22.40 -8.91 -17.29
CA THR A 253 -23.15 -7.93 -18.10
C THR A 253 -23.21 -6.56 -17.42
N ARG A 254 -23.66 -6.48 -16.15
CA ARG A 254 -23.71 -5.20 -15.41
C ARG A 254 -22.33 -4.57 -15.19
N ARG A 255 -21.30 -5.40 -15.06
CA ARG A 255 -19.90 -4.97 -14.99
C ARG A 255 -19.45 -4.30 -16.30
N GLU A 256 -19.85 -4.84 -17.44
CA GLU A 256 -19.54 -4.26 -18.75
C GLU A 256 -20.39 -3.01 -19.05
N GLU A 257 -21.63 -2.93 -18.56
CA GLU A 257 -22.41 -1.69 -18.54
C GLU A 257 -21.71 -0.58 -17.75
N ALA A 258 -21.14 -0.90 -16.57
CA ALA A 258 -20.37 0.06 -15.76
C ALA A 258 -19.08 0.50 -16.46
N ARG A 259 -18.33 -0.42 -17.08
CA ARG A 259 -17.17 -0.12 -17.93
C ARG A 259 -17.54 0.78 -19.10
N THR A 260 -18.61 0.43 -19.82
CA THR A 260 -19.11 1.19 -20.98
C THR A 260 -19.55 2.59 -20.58
N ARG A 261 -20.24 2.75 -19.45
CA ARG A 261 -20.62 4.07 -18.89
C ARG A 261 -19.39 4.92 -18.56
N TRP A 262 -18.35 4.32 -17.99
CA TRP A 262 -17.09 5.01 -17.68
C TRP A 262 -16.27 5.37 -18.93
N LEU A 263 -16.20 4.49 -19.94
CA LEU A 263 -15.56 4.79 -21.24
C LEU A 263 -16.32 5.88 -22.03
N ARG A 264 -17.66 5.95 -21.88
CA ARG A 264 -18.49 7.01 -22.46
C ARG A 264 -18.45 8.33 -21.66
N SER A 265 -17.73 8.39 -20.53
CA SER A 265 -17.42 9.66 -19.87
C SER A 265 -16.36 10.46 -20.65
N ARG A 266 -16.43 11.79 -20.56
CA ARG A 266 -15.39 12.67 -21.10
C ARG A 266 -14.06 12.44 -20.38
N LEU A 267 -12.94 12.86 -20.98
CA LEU A 267 -11.64 12.79 -20.31
C LEU A 267 -11.55 13.72 -19.10
N HIS A 268 -12.09 14.93 -19.19
CA HIS A 268 -11.85 16.03 -18.25
C HIS A 268 -10.35 16.31 -18.07
N LYS A 269 -9.61 16.28 -19.18
CA LYS A 269 -8.19 16.67 -19.24
C LYS A 269 -8.04 18.19 -19.18
N ASP A 270 -8.93 18.89 -19.87
CA ASP A 270 -9.06 20.35 -19.83
C ASP A 270 -10.54 20.70 -19.65
N LEU A 271 -10.85 21.59 -18.69
CA LEU A 271 -12.23 22.04 -18.47
C LEU A 271 -12.68 23.11 -19.47
N HIS A 272 -11.73 23.77 -20.14
CA HIS A 272 -11.99 24.99 -20.90
C HIS A 272 -11.99 24.76 -22.41
N ASN A 273 -11.80 23.51 -22.85
CA ASN A 273 -11.69 23.13 -24.26
C ASN A 273 -12.64 21.96 -24.61
N ASP A 274 -13.94 22.25 -24.57
CA ASP A 274 -15.01 21.35 -24.99
C ASP A 274 -14.79 20.74 -26.38
N GLU A 275 -14.24 21.51 -27.33
CA GLU A 275 -13.96 21.04 -28.69
C GLU A 275 -12.88 19.95 -28.71
N GLU A 276 -11.76 20.13 -27.97
CA GLU A 276 -10.77 19.05 -27.85
C GLU A 276 -11.34 17.86 -27.07
N GLU A 277 -11.99 18.08 -25.93
CA GLU A 277 -12.62 17.01 -25.12
C GLU A 277 -13.53 16.12 -25.99
N ALA A 278 -14.37 16.73 -26.85
CA ALA A 278 -15.28 16.02 -27.75
C ALA A 278 -14.58 15.21 -28.87
N THR A 279 -13.34 15.54 -29.23
CA THR A 279 -12.56 14.72 -30.18
C THR A 279 -12.04 13.41 -29.58
N TRP A 280 -12.00 13.29 -28.24
CA TRP A 280 -11.56 12.09 -27.55
C TRP A 280 -12.75 11.16 -27.24
N GLN A 281 -12.61 9.86 -27.56
CA GLN A 281 -13.60 8.83 -27.24
C GLN A 281 -12.95 7.67 -26.49
N GLY A 282 -13.59 7.18 -25.42
CA GLY A 282 -13.16 5.98 -24.71
C GLY A 282 -13.44 4.74 -25.54
N ALA A 283 -12.41 3.93 -25.75
CA ALA A 283 -12.36 2.96 -26.83
C ALA A 283 -12.20 1.51 -26.35
N HIS A 284 -11.53 1.29 -25.22
CA HIS A 284 -11.33 -0.04 -24.64
C HIS A 284 -11.01 0.03 -23.13
N TYR A 285 -11.51 -0.91 -22.33
CA TYR A 285 -11.17 -1.05 -20.92
C TYR A 285 -9.92 -1.91 -20.76
N LEU A 286 -8.82 -1.34 -20.26
CA LEU A 286 -7.52 -2.02 -20.18
C LEU A 286 -7.35 -2.83 -18.90
N GLY A 287 -7.99 -2.44 -17.79
CA GLY A 287 -7.91 -3.21 -16.54
C GLY A 287 -8.15 -2.40 -15.27
N SER A 288 -7.99 -3.07 -14.13
CA SER A 288 -8.06 -2.46 -12.79
C SER A 288 -7.09 -3.14 -11.84
N GLY A 289 -6.41 -2.33 -11.02
CA GLY A 289 -5.56 -2.77 -9.92
C GLY A 289 -6.19 -2.48 -8.55
N SER A 290 -5.35 -2.45 -7.51
CA SER A 290 -5.74 -2.18 -6.13
C SER A 290 -6.29 -0.76 -5.89
N CYS A 291 -5.79 0.25 -6.60
CA CYS A 291 -6.09 1.67 -6.33
C CYS A 291 -6.95 2.36 -7.41
N GLY A 292 -7.08 1.77 -8.60
CA GLY A 292 -7.73 2.41 -9.74
C GLY A 292 -7.98 1.50 -10.94
N CYS A 293 -8.53 2.08 -12.00
CA CYS A 293 -8.83 1.44 -13.28
C CYS A 293 -8.22 2.23 -14.44
N ALA A 294 -8.02 1.57 -15.58
CA ALA A 294 -7.41 2.15 -16.76
C ALA A 294 -8.15 1.77 -18.05
N GLY A 295 -8.16 2.68 -19.01
CA GLY A 295 -8.74 2.49 -20.33
C GLY A 295 -8.00 3.26 -21.42
N LEU A 296 -8.21 2.85 -22.66
CA LEU A 296 -7.70 3.47 -23.86
C LEU A 296 -8.69 4.52 -24.37
N TRP A 297 -8.23 5.76 -24.53
CA TRP A 297 -8.96 6.81 -25.25
C TRP A 297 -8.27 7.11 -26.59
N VAL A 298 -9.06 7.39 -27.61
CA VAL A 298 -8.59 7.72 -28.97
C VAL A 298 -9.08 9.09 -29.39
N LYS A 299 -8.19 9.93 -29.92
CA LYS A 299 -8.56 11.20 -30.55
C LYS A 299 -8.94 10.92 -31.99
N VAL A 300 -10.14 11.32 -32.41
CA VAL A 300 -10.63 11.09 -33.78
C VAL A 300 -10.92 12.40 -34.50
N ASN A 301 -10.69 12.42 -35.81
CA ASN A 301 -11.11 13.53 -36.66
C ASN A 301 -12.61 13.43 -37.03
N LYS A 302 -13.10 14.42 -37.79
CA LYS A 302 -14.49 14.48 -38.30
C LYS A 302 -14.95 13.22 -39.05
N ASN A 303 -14.01 12.45 -39.63
CA ASN A 303 -14.28 11.21 -40.38
C ASN A 303 -14.16 9.94 -39.49
N LYS A 304 -14.15 10.11 -38.15
CA LYS A 304 -13.90 9.08 -37.13
C LYS A 304 -12.56 8.32 -37.29
N VAL A 305 -11.58 8.91 -38.00
CA VAL A 305 -10.24 8.34 -38.15
C VAL A 305 -9.39 8.68 -36.91
N ILE A 306 -8.78 7.67 -36.31
CA ILE A 306 -7.90 7.80 -35.14
C ILE A 306 -6.63 8.57 -35.52
N LYS A 307 -6.33 9.61 -34.74
CA LYS A 307 -5.19 10.52 -34.92
C LYS A 307 -4.22 10.52 -33.74
N ASP A 308 -4.68 10.19 -32.54
CA ASP A 308 -3.86 10.10 -31.33
C ASP A 308 -4.48 9.09 -30.36
N ARG A 309 -3.70 8.59 -29.38
CA ARG A 309 -4.07 7.55 -28.42
C ARG A 309 -3.48 7.88 -27.05
N MET A 310 -4.26 7.70 -25.98
CA MET A 310 -3.75 7.82 -24.61
C MET A 310 -4.33 6.72 -23.72
N VAL A 311 -3.61 6.38 -22.66
CA VAL A 311 -4.22 5.69 -21.51
C VAL A 311 -4.71 6.74 -20.54
N MET A 312 -5.93 6.56 -20.04
CA MET A 312 -6.44 7.28 -18.87
C MET A 312 -6.57 6.29 -17.71
N LYS A 313 -5.88 6.58 -16.61
CA LYS A 313 -5.94 5.84 -15.34
C LYS A 313 -6.71 6.67 -14.32
N GLU A 314 -7.87 6.22 -13.86
CA GLU A 314 -8.62 6.85 -12.77
C GLU A 314 -8.34 6.12 -11.45
N VAL A 315 -7.91 6.88 -10.45
CA VAL A 315 -7.52 6.41 -9.11
C VAL A 315 -8.50 6.95 -8.08
N ALA A 316 -9.06 6.03 -7.29
CA ALA A 316 -10.02 6.30 -6.23
C ALA A 316 -9.53 5.57 -4.95
N PRO A 317 -8.56 6.15 -4.24
CA PRO A 317 -7.96 5.51 -3.08
C PRO A 317 -8.91 5.53 -1.88
N PRO A 318 -8.81 4.57 -0.94
CA PRO A 318 -9.54 4.62 0.32
C PRO A 318 -9.30 5.93 1.11
N TRP A 319 -10.30 6.35 1.89
CA TRP A 319 -10.29 7.62 2.64
C TRP A 319 -9.04 7.82 3.50
N PHE A 320 -8.54 6.76 4.15
CA PHE A 320 -7.32 6.82 4.97
C PHE A 320 -6.04 7.02 4.14
N HIS A 321 -5.96 6.50 2.91
CA HIS A 321 -4.87 6.85 1.98
C HIS A 321 -5.00 8.29 1.48
N TRP A 322 -6.22 8.76 1.18
CA TRP A 322 -6.46 10.14 0.75
C TRP A 322 -6.07 11.17 1.84
N LYS A 323 -6.30 10.84 3.11
CA LYS A 323 -5.85 11.61 4.29
C LYS A 323 -4.37 11.38 4.66
N ASN A 324 -3.65 10.41 4.10
CA ASN A 324 -2.28 10.10 4.53
C ASN A 324 -1.25 11.05 3.87
N PRO A 325 -0.50 11.89 4.60
CA PRO A 325 0.55 12.73 4.01
C PRO A 325 1.62 11.95 3.23
N ASP A 326 1.85 10.65 3.51
CA ASP A 326 2.78 9.83 2.72
C ASP A 326 2.34 9.64 1.26
N GLU A 327 1.05 9.82 0.96
CA GLU A 327 0.48 9.77 -0.38
C GLU A 327 0.50 11.12 -1.11
N TRP A 328 1.07 12.19 -0.52
CA TRP A 328 1.09 13.54 -1.11
C TRP A 328 2.49 14.15 -1.15
N ARG A 329 2.89 14.69 -2.31
CA ARG A 329 4.20 15.33 -2.52
C ARG A 329 4.00 16.62 -3.32
N GLY A 330 4.46 17.76 -2.77
CA GLY A 330 4.29 19.07 -3.43
C GLY A 330 2.83 19.44 -3.68
N LYS A 331 1.94 19.20 -2.70
CA LYS A 331 0.48 19.40 -2.77
C LYS A 331 -0.27 18.58 -3.83
N LEU A 332 0.36 17.56 -4.43
CA LEU A 332 -0.26 16.63 -5.38
C LEU A 332 -0.13 15.17 -4.91
N PRO A 333 -1.01 14.25 -5.34
CA PRO A 333 -0.84 12.83 -5.08
C PRO A 333 0.52 12.30 -5.55
N ARG A 334 1.14 11.40 -4.78
CA ARG A 334 2.53 10.93 -4.95
C ARG A 334 2.83 10.49 -6.38
N GLU A 335 1.96 9.68 -6.99
CA GLU A 335 2.12 9.20 -8.37
C GLU A 335 2.15 10.35 -9.40
N ILE A 336 1.24 11.33 -9.28
CA ILE A 336 1.22 12.52 -10.16
C ILE A 336 2.53 13.30 -10.02
N ARG A 337 3.00 13.53 -8.78
CA ARG A 337 4.21 14.31 -8.56
C ARG A 337 5.47 13.60 -9.07
N ILE A 338 5.54 12.27 -8.97
CA ILE A 338 6.63 11.48 -9.53
C ILE A 338 6.63 11.57 -11.06
N HIS A 339 5.48 11.45 -11.72
CA HIS A 339 5.37 11.65 -13.17
C HIS A 339 5.76 13.07 -13.62
N GLN A 340 5.35 14.11 -12.88
CA GLN A 340 5.83 15.48 -13.14
C GLN A 340 7.34 15.62 -13.00
N LEU A 341 7.95 14.97 -12.01
CA LEU A 341 9.38 15.04 -11.76
C LEU A 341 10.18 14.36 -12.89
N ILE A 342 9.78 13.15 -13.29
CA ILE A 342 10.39 12.40 -14.39
C ILE A 342 10.29 13.16 -15.71
N ASP A 343 9.11 13.69 -16.05
CA ASP A 343 8.96 14.38 -17.33
C ASP A 343 9.50 15.83 -17.33
N SER A 344 9.92 16.37 -16.17
CA SER A 344 10.63 17.67 -16.12
C SER A 344 12.10 17.60 -16.57
N THR A 345 12.70 16.40 -16.60
CA THR A 345 14.07 16.15 -17.10
C THR A 345 14.10 15.55 -18.52
N ARG A 346 12.93 15.14 -19.04
CA ARG A 346 12.76 14.58 -20.38
C ARG A 346 13.06 15.61 -21.47
N THR A 347 13.94 15.23 -22.38
CA THR A 347 14.38 16.08 -23.51
C THR A 347 14.44 15.26 -24.79
N GLY A 348 13.84 15.75 -25.88
CA GLY A 348 13.75 15.01 -27.16
C GLY A 348 13.28 13.57 -26.97
N ASP A 349 14.03 12.64 -27.55
CA ASP A 349 13.77 11.20 -27.52
C ASP A 349 14.40 10.48 -26.31
N SER A 350 14.64 11.17 -25.20
CA SER A 350 15.10 10.53 -23.95
C SER A 350 13.94 10.03 -23.07
N HIS A 351 14.30 9.21 -22.08
CA HIS A 351 13.38 8.54 -21.16
C HIS A 351 12.45 7.56 -21.91
N GLN A 352 12.94 6.92 -22.98
CA GLN A 352 12.13 6.03 -23.83
C GLN A 352 11.53 4.86 -23.03
N ASN A 353 12.30 4.40 -22.04
CA ASN A 353 11.92 3.27 -21.19
C ASN A 353 11.07 3.64 -19.96
N ILE A 354 10.59 4.89 -19.84
CA ILE A 354 9.55 5.26 -18.84
C ILE A 354 8.35 5.88 -19.54
N ILE A 355 7.16 5.38 -19.20
CA ILE A 355 5.90 5.85 -19.77
C ILE A 355 5.74 7.37 -19.61
N ARG A 356 5.54 8.05 -20.73
CA ARG A 356 5.36 9.51 -20.77
C ARG A 356 4.01 9.91 -20.19
N HIS A 357 4.03 10.93 -19.35
CA HIS A 357 2.86 11.54 -18.74
C HIS A 357 2.36 12.72 -19.60
N ARG A 358 1.05 12.72 -19.86
CA ARG A 358 0.33 13.71 -20.69
C ARG A 358 -0.44 14.75 -19.86
N GLY A 359 -0.22 14.76 -18.54
CA GLY A 359 -0.96 15.54 -17.56
C GLY A 359 -1.87 14.69 -16.68
N TYR A 360 -2.60 15.36 -15.80
CA TYR A 360 -3.48 14.75 -14.79
C TYR A 360 -4.71 15.62 -14.55
N ARG A 361 -5.76 15.06 -13.94
CA ARG A 361 -6.90 15.81 -13.40
C ARG A 361 -7.09 15.45 -11.94
N LEU A 362 -7.01 16.43 -11.05
CA LEU A 362 -7.21 16.26 -9.60
C LEU A 362 -8.63 16.71 -9.23
N MET A 363 -9.42 15.84 -8.60
CA MET A 363 -10.83 16.07 -8.27
C MET A 363 -11.02 16.04 -6.76
N MET A 364 -10.57 17.09 -6.08
CA MET A 364 -10.44 17.13 -4.63
C MET A 364 -11.74 16.82 -3.89
N ARG A 365 -12.88 17.40 -4.33
CA ARG A 365 -14.20 17.15 -3.73
C ARG A 365 -14.62 15.68 -3.82
N LEU A 366 -14.29 14.99 -4.91
CA LEU A 366 -14.61 13.58 -5.15
C LEU A 366 -13.60 12.60 -4.56
N LYS A 367 -12.45 13.09 -4.06
CA LYS A 367 -11.35 12.28 -3.51
C LYS A 367 -10.73 11.33 -4.56
N ARG A 368 -10.65 11.77 -5.81
CA ARG A 368 -10.15 11.01 -6.97
C ARG A 368 -9.16 11.82 -7.79
N PHE A 369 -8.38 11.13 -8.62
CA PHE A 369 -7.61 11.76 -9.70
C PHE A 369 -7.54 10.88 -10.95
N ARG A 370 -7.30 11.51 -12.10
CA ARG A 370 -6.96 10.85 -13.36
C ARG A 370 -5.52 11.18 -13.74
N ILE A 371 -4.79 10.20 -14.26
CA ILE A 371 -3.49 10.37 -14.92
C ILE A 371 -3.66 10.00 -16.39
N TYR A 372 -3.16 10.86 -17.28
CA TYR A 372 -3.12 10.61 -18.72
C TYR A 372 -1.68 10.24 -19.10
N THR A 373 -1.49 9.17 -19.87
CA THR A 373 -0.17 8.75 -20.37
C THR A 373 -0.21 8.42 -21.85
N ASP A 374 0.95 8.30 -22.49
CA ASP A 374 1.05 7.62 -23.80
C ASP A 374 0.49 6.18 -23.72
N MET A 375 0.17 5.62 -24.90
CA MET A 375 -0.36 4.26 -25.05
C MET A 375 0.67 3.37 -25.75
N CYS A 376 1.24 2.42 -25.00
CA CYS A 376 2.18 1.44 -25.54
C CYS A 376 1.47 0.37 -26.41
N SER A 377 1.84 0.28 -27.68
CA SER A 377 1.21 -0.57 -28.70
C SER A 377 1.46 -2.07 -28.53
N GLY A 378 2.38 -2.45 -27.65
CA GLY A 378 2.65 -3.84 -27.25
C GLY A 378 2.05 -4.21 -25.89
N GLY A 379 1.22 -3.40 -25.25
CA GLY A 379 0.51 -3.81 -24.03
C GLY A 379 1.42 -4.08 -22.82
N GLN A 380 1.00 -5.01 -21.95
CA GLN A 380 1.70 -5.33 -20.69
C GLN A 380 2.51 -6.62 -20.82
N LEU A 381 3.76 -6.63 -20.35
CA LEU A 381 4.65 -7.80 -20.43
C LEU A 381 4.07 -9.06 -19.77
N ALA A 382 3.29 -8.91 -18.69
CA ALA A 382 2.61 -10.04 -18.05
C ALA A 382 1.60 -10.75 -18.97
N ASP A 383 0.83 -9.98 -19.76
CA ASP A 383 -0.14 -10.53 -20.71
C ASP A 383 0.59 -11.10 -21.93
N ALA A 384 1.65 -10.41 -22.37
CA ALA A 384 2.53 -10.77 -23.49
C ALA A 384 3.19 -12.15 -23.35
N LEU A 385 3.37 -12.59 -22.10
CA LEU A 385 4.01 -13.85 -21.73
C LEU A 385 3.00 -14.84 -21.11
N SER A 386 1.70 -14.54 -21.13
CA SER A 386 0.65 -15.37 -20.51
C SER A 386 0.52 -16.80 -21.09
N ASP A 387 1.00 -17.03 -22.31
CA ASP A 387 1.06 -18.35 -22.95
C ASP A 387 2.44 -19.04 -22.83
N ARG A 388 3.41 -18.36 -22.20
CA ARG A 388 4.77 -18.80 -21.92
C ARG A 388 4.99 -19.06 -20.42
N TRP A 389 4.17 -18.46 -19.55
CA TRP A 389 4.04 -18.83 -18.15
C TRP A 389 3.47 -20.24 -18.02
N GLU A 390 4.33 -21.26 -17.97
CA GLU A 390 3.86 -22.63 -17.82
C GLU A 390 3.21 -22.83 -16.45
N THR A 391 1.96 -23.27 -16.47
CA THR A 391 1.32 -23.94 -15.33
C THR A 391 2.02 -25.29 -15.14
N ASP A 392 3.09 -25.28 -14.33
CA ASP A 392 4.01 -26.40 -14.09
C ASP A 392 3.30 -27.78 -14.11
N PRO A 393 3.58 -28.63 -15.12
CA PRO A 393 3.03 -29.98 -15.23
C PRO A 393 3.40 -30.94 -14.10
N ARG A 394 4.15 -30.50 -13.09
CA ARG A 394 4.54 -31.25 -11.89
C ARG A 394 3.93 -30.72 -10.59
N LEU A 395 3.25 -29.56 -10.62
CA LEU A 395 2.41 -29.07 -9.52
C LEU A 395 0.95 -29.56 -9.61
N PHE A 396 0.60 -30.27 -10.69
CA PHE A 396 -0.68 -30.97 -10.86
C PHE A 396 -0.43 -32.30 -11.58
N ASP A 397 -1.11 -33.37 -11.17
CA ASP A 397 -1.12 -34.67 -11.87
C ASP A 397 -1.87 -34.58 -13.22
N VAL A 398 -1.28 -33.88 -14.19
CA VAL A 398 -1.76 -33.83 -15.57
C VAL A 398 -1.23 -35.07 -16.29
N PRO A 399 -2.08 -36.02 -16.74
CA PRO A 399 -1.59 -37.25 -17.34
C PRO A 399 -0.74 -37.01 -18.58
N LYS A 400 0.34 -37.80 -18.73
CA LYS A 400 1.31 -37.76 -19.85
C LYS A 400 0.71 -38.00 -21.25
N THR A 401 -0.60 -38.23 -21.34
CA THR A 401 -1.37 -38.40 -22.58
C THR A 401 -1.66 -37.08 -23.30
N ARG A 402 -1.60 -35.93 -22.62
CA ARG A 402 -1.74 -34.62 -23.26
C ARG A 402 -0.46 -34.31 -24.02
N LYS A 403 -0.50 -34.38 -25.37
CA LYS A 403 0.62 -34.01 -26.26
C LYS A 403 1.27 -32.71 -25.77
N GLN A 404 2.49 -32.80 -25.26
CA GLN A 404 3.24 -31.64 -24.80
C GLN A 404 3.44 -30.70 -25.99
N LYS A 405 3.01 -29.44 -25.85
CA LYS A 405 3.39 -28.40 -26.78
C LYS A 405 4.88 -28.12 -26.58
N PRO A 406 5.66 -27.80 -27.63
CA PRO A 406 7.02 -27.33 -27.42
C PRO A 406 6.99 -26.05 -26.58
N LEU A 407 7.90 -25.97 -25.60
CA LEU A 407 8.13 -24.77 -24.79
C LEU A 407 8.39 -23.56 -25.71
N LYS A 408 7.64 -22.48 -25.50
CA LYS A 408 7.77 -21.23 -26.27
C LYS A 408 8.93 -20.37 -25.76
N VAL A 409 10.14 -20.96 -25.82
CA VAL A 409 11.41 -20.32 -25.45
C VAL A 409 11.51 -18.92 -26.07
N LEU A 410 11.93 -17.93 -25.28
CA LEU A 410 12.19 -16.58 -25.76
C LEU A 410 13.63 -16.51 -26.31
N PRO A 411 13.87 -15.87 -27.47
CA PRO A 411 15.22 -15.58 -27.94
C PRO A 411 16.01 -14.80 -26.88
N GLU A 412 17.23 -15.23 -26.57
CA GLU A 412 18.03 -14.57 -25.53
C GLU A 412 18.31 -13.08 -25.85
N ALA A 413 18.46 -12.75 -27.14
CA ALA A 413 18.53 -11.38 -27.64
C ALA A 413 17.37 -10.48 -27.17
N PHE A 414 16.15 -11.02 -27.13
CA PHE A 414 14.99 -10.30 -26.58
C PHE A 414 15.13 -10.05 -25.08
N VAL A 415 15.64 -11.03 -24.32
CA VAL A 415 15.83 -10.89 -22.87
C VAL A 415 16.89 -9.83 -22.55
N TRP A 416 18.01 -9.81 -23.26
CA TRP A 416 19.05 -8.78 -23.11
C TRP A 416 18.54 -7.37 -23.46
N HIS A 417 17.79 -7.20 -24.54
CA HIS A 417 17.20 -5.89 -24.89
C HIS A 417 16.11 -5.43 -23.91
N LEU A 418 15.26 -6.35 -23.44
CA LEU A 418 14.29 -6.07 -22.38
C LEU A 418 15.00 -5.59 -21.10
N LEU A 419 16.07 -6.29 -20.70
CA LEU A 419 16.89 -5.98 -19.54
C LEU A 419 17.59 -4.60 -19.67
N SER A 420 18.19 -4.30 -20.84
CA SER A 420 18.77 -2.98 -21.14
C SER A 420 17.75 -1.84 -20.94
N GLY A 421 16.53 -1.99 -21.49
CA GLY A 421 15.47 -1.00 -21.34
C GLY A 421 15.04 -0.78 -19.88
N LEU A 422 14.90 -1.86 -19.09
CA LEU A 422 14.56 -1.75 -17.66
C LEU A 422 15.65 -1.05 -16.86
N VAL A 423 16.92 -1.28 -17.20
CA VAL A 423 18.06 -0.61 -16.54
C VAL A 423 18.11 0.87 -16.89
N ASN A 424 17.85 1.25 -18.15
CA ASN A 424 17.74 2.65 -18.57
C ASN A 424 16.57 3.38 -17.85
N ALA A 425 15.43 2.70 -17.66
CA ALA A 425 14.32 3.21 -16.86
C ALA A 425 14.74 3.48 -15.40
N CYS A 426 15.38 2.52 -14.74
CA CYS A 426 15.86 2.68 -13.37
C CYS A 426 17.00 3.69 -13.24
N LEU A 427 17.85 3.85 -14.26
CA LEU A 427 18.84 4.93 -14.33
C LEU A 427 18.14 6.29 -14.28
N VAL A 428 17.18 6.55 -15.18
CA VAL A 428 16.36 7.78 -15.18
C VAL A 428 15.73 8.06 -13.81
N LEU A 429 15.11 7.07 -13.17
CA LEU A 429 14.55 7.25 -11.81
C LEU A 429 15.64 7.65 -10.79
N SER A 430 16.80 6.98 -10.84
CA SER A 430 17.89 7.21 -9.89
C SER A 430 18.63 8.55 -10.05
N GLN A 431 18.75 9.08 -11.29
CA GLN A 431 19.65 10.21 -11.58
C GLN A 431 19.07 11.31 -12.50
N GLY A 432 17.84 11.15 -12.99
CA GLY A 432 17.11 12.13 -13.80
C GLY A 432 17.26 11.96 -15.32
N ARG A 433 18.32 11.29 -15.80
CA ARG A 433 18.54 10.96 -17.22
C ARG A 433 19.21 9.59 -17.37
N GLU A 434 19.14 9.02 -18.56
CA GLU A 434 19.68 7.68 -18.87
C GLU A 434 21.22 7.62 -18.78
N ASN A 435 21.89 8.68 -19.23
CA ASN A 435 23.35 8.69 -19.44
C ASN A 435 24.12 9.58 -18.46
N GLU A 436 23.44 10.49 -17.76
CA GLU A 436 24.06 11.51 -16.89
C GLU A 436 23.20 11.79 -15.66
N LYS A 437 23.81 12.27 -14.57
CA LYS A 437 23.09 12.72 -13.38
C LYS A 437 22.72 14.20 -13.51
N VAL A 438 21.42 14.49 -13.46
CA VAL A 438 20.91 15.87 -13.45
C VAL A 438 21.23 16.52 -12.10
N GLU A 439 21.75 17.76 -12.13
CA GLU A 439 22.03 18.51 -10.90
C GLU A 439 20.73 18.79 -10.12
N GLY A 440 20.83 18.74 -8.79
CA GLY A 440 19.67 18.89 -7.90
C GLY A 440 18.70 17.71 -7.91
N TRP A 441 18.86 16.70 -8.77
CA TRP A 441 17.97 15.54 -8.83
C TRP A 441 17.87 14.81 -7.48
N ASN A 442 16.64 14.40 -7.17
CA ASN A 442 16.27 13.68 -5.97
C ASN A 442 15.91 12.24 -6.37
N PRO A 443 16.78 11.25 -6.14
CA PRO A 443 16.58 9.89 -6.64
C PRO A 443 15.23 9.30 -6.28
N VAL A 444 14.61 8.66 -7.27
CA VAL A 444 13.41 7.84 -7.15
C VAL A 444 13.82 6.37 -7.23
N VAL A 445 13.21 5.52 -6.40
CA VAL A 445 13.24 4.05 -6.53
C VAL A 445 11.86 3.61 -6.99
N HIS A 446 11.73 2.69 -7.95
CA HIS A 446 10.43 2.26 -8.48
C HIS A 446 9.59 1.50 -7.44
N ASN A 447 10.22 0.60 -6.68
CA ASN A 447 9.62 -0.13 -5.54
C ASN A 447 8.30 -0.91 -5.87
N ASP A 448 8.07 -1.21 -7.15
CA ASP A 448 6.90 -1.94 -7.69
C ASP A 448 7.19 -2.48 -9.11
N LEU A 449 8.46 -2.77 -9.42
CA LEU A 449 8.86 -3.16 -10.77
C LEU A 449 8.71 -4.67 -10.97
N HIS A 450 7.70 -5.06 -11.74
CA HIS A 450 7.33 -6.45 -12.03
C HIS A 450 6.56 -6.54 -13.36
N ALA A 451 6.34 -7.75 -13.92
CA ALA A 451 5.81 -7.91 -15.28
C ALA A 451 4.51 -7.13 -15.59
N PRO A 452 3.50 -7.02 -14.70
CA PRO A 452 2.32 -6.17 -14.94
C PRO A 452 2.58 -4.66 -15.01
N ASN A 453 3.74 -4.20 -14.51
CA ASN A 453 4.20 -2.80 -14.51
C ASN A 453 5.27 -2.51 -15.58
N VAL A 454 5.56 -3.48 -16.45
CA VAL A 454 6.33 -3.26 -17.68
C VAL A 454 5.37 -3.28 -18.85
N LEU A 455 5.35 -2.20 -19.62
CA LEU A 455 4.72 -2.12 -20.92
C LEU A 455 5.74 -2.43 -22.03
N LEU A 456 5.23 -2.69 -23.24
CA LEU A 456 6.05 -2.90 -24.43
C LEU A 456 5.63 -1.92 -25.52
N GLU A 457 6.57 -1.16 -26.07
CA GLU A 457 6.33 -0.32 -27.26
C GLU A 457 6.96 -0.94 -28.50
N LYS A 458 6.21 -0.98 -29.62
CA LYS A 458 6.73 -1.48 -30.90
C LYS A 458 7.33 -0.31 -31.67
N ASP A 459 8.44 -0.52 -32.38
CA ASP A 459 8.94 0.51 -33.29
C ASP A 459 7.88 0.77 -34.38
N SER A 460 7.52 2.04 -34.56
CA SER A 460 6.48 2.46 -35.51
C SER A 460 6.91 2.39 -36.98
N ASN A 461 8.23 2.32 -37.23
CA ASN A 461 8.82 2.21 -38.57
C ASN A 461 9.10 0.74 -38.92
N ASP A 462 9.57 -0.05 -37.95
CA ASP A 462 9.86 -1.48 -38.12
C ASP A 462 9.28 -2.35 -36.98
N PRO A 463 8.04 -2.86 -37.12
CA PRO A 463 7.43 -3.73 -36.12
C PRO A 463 8.05 -5.14 -36.05
N THR A 464 9.07 -5.46 -36.86
CA THR A 464 9.83 -6.72 -36.77
C THR A 464 10.96 -6.66 -35.74
N LEU A 465 11.31 -5.46 -35.26
CA LEU A 465 12.28 -5.25 -34.19
C LEU A 465 11.73 -5.70 -32.83
N THR A 466 12.64 -6.10 -31.93
CA THR A 466 12.37 -6.25 -30.49
C THR A 466 11.64 -5.02 -29.93
N PRO A 467 10.45 -5.18 -29.33
CA PRO A 467 9.74 -4.05 -28.71
C PRO A 467 10.48 -3.56 -27.46
N ALA A 468 10.48 -2.26 -27.23
CA ALA A 468 11.16 -1.62 -26.11
C ALA A 468 10.40 -1.85 -24.79
N ALA A 469 11.12 -2.15 -23.71
CA ALA A 469 10.58 -2.17 -22.35
C ALA A 469 10.24 -0.75 -21.90
N VAL A 470 9.04 -0.53 -21.37
CA VAL A 470 8.60 0.78 -20.86
C VAL A 470 8.01 0.61 -19.46
N ALA A 471 8.72 1.06 -18.43
CA ALA A 471 8.24 1.02 -17.05
C ALA A 471 7.06 1.99 -16.82
N LYS A 472 6.08 1.58 -16.00
CA LYS A 472 4.90 2.36 -15.62
C LYS A 472 4.57 2.21 -14.13
N ASN A 473 3.59 2.99 -13.65
CA ASN A 473 2.97 2.80 -12.34
C ASN A 473 3.96 2.99 -11.18
N CYS A 474 4.64 4.13 -11.12
CA CYS A 474 5.54 4.49 -10.02
C CYS A 474 4.78 4.89 -8.72
N CYS A 475 3.65 4.25 -8.44
CA CYS A 475 2.75 4.53 -7.29
C CYS A 475 3.49 4.44 -5.95
N ASN A 476 4.32 3.40 -5.79
CA ASN A 476 5.07 3.11 -4.58
C ASN A 476 6.44 3.81 -4.57
N GLY A 477 6.68 4.71 -5.54
CA GLY A 477 8.00 5.24 -5.82
C GLY A 477 8.58 6.03 -4.66
N LEU A 478 9.75 5.63 -4.18
CA LEU A 478 10.39 6.20 -3.00
C LEU A 478 11.13 7.49 -3.40
N TRP A 479 10.67 8.65 -2.91
CA TRP A 479 11.36 9.93 -3.18
C TRP A 479 12.38 10.26 -2.09
N THR A 480 13.65 9.93 -2.35
CA THR A 480 14.68 9.71 -1.31
C THR A 480 15.22 10.94 -0.56
N ARG A 481 14.88 12.18 -0.96
CA ARG A 481 15.55 13.41 -0.45
C ARG A 481 14.66 14.43 0.26
N ILE A 482 13.33 14.24 0.30
CA ILE A 482 12.44 15.16 1.05
C ILE A 482 12.47 14.94 2.57
N LEU A 483 12.91 13.75 3.03
CA LEU A 483 12.93 13.42 4.46
C LEU A 483 14.16 13.96 5.22
N GLN A 484 15.15 14.52 4.52
CA GLN A 484 16.30 15.18 5.16
C GLN A 484 16.00 16.65 5.48
N PRO A 485 15.71 17.02 6.75
CA PRO A 485 16.00 18.38 7.21
C PRO A 485 17.52 18.64 7.13
N PRO A 486 17.99 19.90 7.19
CA PRO A 486 19.39 20.15 7.50
C PRO A 486 19.73 19.48 8.84
N PRO A 487 20.86 18.74 8.95
CA PRO A 487 21.10 17.80 10.04
C PRO A 487 21.02 18.50 11.39
N ARG A 488 20.10 18.05 12.24
CA ARG A 488 19.96 18.58 13.59
C ARG A 488 21.01 17.90 14.44
N LYS A 489 22.11 18.62 14.71
CA LYS A 489 23.38 18.20 15.34
C LYS A 489 23.33 17.17 16.51
N ASN A 490 22.16 16.90 17.10
CA ASN A 490 21.97 16.11 18.30
C ASN A 490 20.99 14.90 18.12
N HIS A 491 20.61 14.49 16.89
CA HIS A 491 19.67 13.38 16.65
C HIS A 491 20.33 12.15 15.98
N THR A 492 21.05 11.35 16.76
CA THR A 492 21.97 10.30 16.27
C THR A 492 21.35 9.08 15.56
N HIS A 493 20.03 8.86 15.59
CA HIS A 493 19.43 7.60 15.12
C HIS A 493 18.19 7.73 14.20
N LEU A 494 17.69 8.95 13.96
CA LEU A 494 16.59 9.18 13.01
C LEU A 494 17.10 9.43 11.58
N GLU A 495 18.27 10.05 11.42
CA GLU A 495 18.81 10.47 10.12
C GLU A 495 19.32 9.29 9.24
N GLU A 496 19.40 8.06 9.78
CA GLU A 496 19.82 6.85 9.05
C GLU A 496 18.65 5.99 8.52
N ASN A 497 17.46 6.13 9.12
CA ASN A 497 16.30 5.25 8.87
C ASN A 497 15.24 5.87 7.93
N ASP A 498 15.67 6.71 6.99
CA ASP A 498 14.89 7.33 5.92
C ASP A 498 14.31 6.35 4.86
N ASN A 499 14.17 5.08 5.24
CA ASN A 499 13.27 4.13 4.62
C ASN A 499 12.15 3.75 5.62
N PRO A 500 11.22 4.69 5.92
CA PRO A 500 10.19 4.45 6.92
C PRO A 500 9.28 3.27 6.55
N ILE A 501 8.79 2.58 7.58
CA ILE A 501 8.05 1.31 7.49
C ILE A 501 6.86 1.37 6.50
N VAL A 502 6.29 2.56 6.26
CA VAL A 502 5.21 2.80 5.29
C VAL A 502 5.55 2.42 3.84
N TYR A 503 6.83 2.40 3.44
CA TYR A 503 7.24 1.99 2.09
C TYR A 503 7.54 0.49 1.96
N ARG A 504 7.44 -0.28 3.06
CA ARG A 504 7.43 -1.74 3.00
C ARG A 504 6.07 -2.22 2.49
N ILE A 505 6.06 -3.37 1.82
CA ILE A 505 4.80 -4.00 1.41
C ILE A 505 4.03 -4.48 2.64
N ALA A 506 2.70 -4.34 2.63
CA ALA A 506 1.85 -4.58 3.80
C ALA A 506 1.82 -6.06 4.27
N HIS A 507 2.21 -6.98 3.39
CA HIS A 507 2.38 -8.40 3.62
C HIS A 507 3.58 -8.87 2.79
N ASP A 508 4.27 -9.92 3.24
CA ASP A 508 5.40 -10.45 2.48
C ASP A 508 4.93 -11.06 1.15
N ASP A 509 5.69 -10.79 0.09
CA ASP A 509 5.41 -11.23 -1.29
C ASP A 509 6.75 -11.47 -1.99
N GLY A 510 6.93 -12.66 -2.57
CA GLY A 510 8.21 -13.06 -3.14
C GLY A 510 8.66 -12.24 -4.36
N ARG A 511 7.76 -11.45 -4.95
CA ARG A 511 8.01 -10.64 -6.15
C ARG A 511 8.71 -9.30 -5.88
N TYR A 512 8.95 -8.96 -4.61
CA TYR A 512 9.59 -7.71 -4.20
C TYR A 512 10.93 -7.97 -3.46
N PRO A 513 11.89 -7.04 -3.48
CA PRO A 513 13.21 -7.24 -2.86
C PRO A 513 13.15 -7.58 -1.35
N PRO A 514 14.11 -8.35 -0.80
CA PRO A 514 14.15 -8.67 0.62
C PRO A 514 14.03 -7.46 1.58
N GLU A 515 14.58 -6.30 1.23
CA GLU A 515 14.51 -5.07 2.04
C GLU A 515 13.13 -4.38 2.07
N THR A 516 12.20 -4.73 1.19
CA THR A 516 10.82 -4.19 1.18
C THR A 516 9.85 -5.02 2.01
N GLN A 517 10.23 -6.23 2.40
CA GLN A 517 9.37 -7.20 3.09
C GLN A 517 8.93 -6.68 4.47
N ASN A 518 7.72 -7.03 4.90
CA ASN A 518 7.18 -6.56 6.18
C ASN A 518 7.95 -7.19 7.35
N THR A 519 8.17 -8.51 7.30
CA THR A 519 8.79 -9.28 8.39
C THR A 519 10.29 -9.05 8.60
N ARG A 520 10.99 -8.34 7.69
CA ARG A 520 12.45 -8.14 7.80
C ARG A 520 12.80 -7.30 9.02
N THR A 521 13.26 -7.96 10.07
CA THR A 521 13.52 -7.37 11.40
C THR A 521 14.61 -6.30 11.39
N VAL A 522 15.63 -6.48 10.54
CA VAL A 522 16.71 -5.50 10.35
C VAL A 522 16.20 -4.33 9.49
N PRO A 523 16.26 -3.08 9.95
CA PRO A 523 16.06 -1.92 9.08
C PRO A 523 17.09 -1.96 7.95
N THR A 524 16.62 -1.97 6.71
CA THR A 524 17.48 -1.94 5.51
C THR A 524 16.92 -0.86 4.60
N ARG A 525 17.80 -0.04 4.03
CA ARG A 525 17.40 1.09 3.19
C ARG A 525 17.01 0.61 1.79
N ILE A 526 15.76 0.85 1.39
CA ILE A 526 15.35 0.76 -0.02
C ILE A 526 16.12 1.81 -0.83
N THR A 527 16.72 1.38 -1.94
CA THR A 527 17.57 2.20 -2.81
C THR A 527 17.44 1.70 -4.26
N SER A 528 18.20 2.23 -5.22
CA SER A 528 18.26 1.65 -6.58
C SER A 528 18.73 0.19 -6.62
N LYS A 529 19.38 -0.32 -5.55
CA LYS A 529 19.67 -1.75 -5.38
C LYS A 529 18.40 -2.61 -5.22
N SER A 530 17.31 -2.01 -4.76
CA SER A 530 15.98 -2.65 -4.69
C SER A 530 15.41 -2.83 -6.09
N ASP A 531 15.49 -1.80 -6.92
CA ASP A 531 15.08 -1.91 -8.32
C ASP A 531 15.93 -2.92 -9.11
N VAL A 532 17.25 -2.99 -8.85
CA VAL A 532 18.13 -4.06 -9.40
C VAL A 532 17.63 -5.46 -9.01
N CYS A 533 17.15 -5.64 -7.78
CA CYS A 533 16.59 -6.92 -7.33
C CYS A 533 15.24 -7.23 -7.98
N SER A 534 14.36 -6.24 -8.13
CA SER A 534 13.12 -6.37 -8.91
C SER A 534 13.38 -6.72 -10.38
N ILE A 535 14.42 -6.14 -11.00
CA ILE A 535 14.88 -6.53 -12.34
C ILE A 535 15.31 -8.01 -12.33
N GLY A 536 16.13 -8.43 -11.36
CA GLY A 536 16.52 -9.83 -11.19
C GLY A 536 15.34 -10.80 -11.02
N MET A 537 14.32 -10.42 -10.24
CA MET A 537 13.10 -11.22 -10.04
C MET A 537 12.26 -11.34 -11.31
N LEU A 538 12.18 -10.27 -12.11
CA LEU A 538 11.52 -10.31 -13.41
C LEU A 538 12.30 -11.17 -14.42
N MET A 539 13.63 -11.05 -14.46
CA MET A 539 14.46 -11.89 -15.33
C MET A 539 14.40 -13.36 -14.92
N TYR A 540 14.39 -13.68 -13.61
CA TYR A 540 14.17 -15.04 -13.11
C TYR A 540 12.88 -15.64 -13.67
N ALA A 541 11.76 -14.92 -13.57
CA ALA A 541 10.48 -15.41 -14.08
C ALA A 541 10.52 -15.67 -15.59
N ILE A 542 11.25 -14.84 -16.34
CA ILE A 542 11.43 -14.96 -17.80
C ILE A 542 12.32 -16.15 -18.18
N VAL A 543 13.46 -16.37 -17.50
CA VAL A 543 14.35 -17.50 -17.82
C VAL A 543 13.80 -18.84 -17.33
N CYS A 544 13.08 -18.85 -16.20
CA CYS A 544 12.41 -20.05 -15.68
C CYS A 544 11.02 -20.31 -16.32
N HIS A 545 10.54 -19.42 -17.20
CA HIS A 545 9.17 -19.48 -17.79
C HIS A 545 8.06 -19.56 -16.73
N HIS A 546 8.28 -18.95 -15.56
CA HIS A 546 7.46 -19.16 -14.37
C HIS A 546 7.34 -17.90 -13.49
N TYR A 547 6.19 -17.22 -13.58
CA TYR A 547 5.88 -16.02 -12.79
C TYR A 547 5.15 -16.39 -11.48
N SER A 548 5.90 -16.63 -10.40
CA SER A 548 5.34 -17.01 -9.09
C SER A 548 5.10 -15.84 -8.15
N ASN A 549 3.98 -15.86 -7.43
CA ASN A 549 3.74 -15.00 -6.27
C ASN A 549 4.61 -15.35 -5.05
N THR A 550 5.27 -16.51 -5.05
CA THR A 550 6.33 -16.85 -4.07
C THR A 550 7.70 -16.34 -4.48
N GLY A 551 7.81 -15.58 -5.58
CA GLY A 551 9.08 -15.09 -6.11
C GLY A 551 9.95 -16.18 -6.69
N PRO A 552 11.27 -15.92 -6.82
CA PRO A 552 12.27 -16.97 -7.01
C PRO A 552 12.12 -18.08 -5.95
N VAL A 553 12.46 -19.30 -6.34
CA VAL A 553 12.44 -20.47 -5.45
C VAL A 553 13.84 -21.05 -5.38
N LEU A 554 14.28 -21.40 -4.18
CA LEU A 554 15.50 -22.17 -3.94
C LEU A 554 15.11 -23.59 -3.52
N ASP A 555 15.88 -24.57 -3.98
CA ASP A 555 15.68 -25.98 -3.63
C ASP A 555 16.47 -26.34 -2.35
N PHE A 556 15.94 -25.92 -1.20
CA PHE A 556 16.43 -26.33 0.12
C PHE A 556 15.40 -27.22 0.83
N GLY A 557 15.32 -28.49 0.43
CA GLY A 557 14.70 -29.55 1.23
C GLY A 557 13.19 -29.43 1.47
N GLY A 558 12.47 -28.65 0.66
CA GLY A 558 10.99 -28.65 0.62
C GLY A 558 10.28 -27.40 1.18
N HIS A 559 10.98 -26.32 1.53
CA HIS A 559 10.35 -25.06 1.98
C HIS A 559 10.68 -23.86 1.08
N ARG A 560 9.65 -23.06 0.75
CA ARG A 560 9.70 -21.99 -0.27
C ARG A 560 9.63 -20.60 0.34
N LEU A 561 10.66 -19.78 0.14
CA LEU A 561 10.63 -18.32 -0.10
C LEU A 561 12.07 -17.79 -0.05
N VAL A 562 12.61 -17.32 -1.18
CA VAL A 562 13.99 -16.78 -1.23
C VAL A 562 14.12 -15.47 -0.44
N ASN A 563 13.03 -14.71 -0.31
CA ASN A 563 13.00 -13.46 0.44
C ASN A 563 12.97 -13.62 1.97
N ALA A 564 13.23 -14.83 2.50
CA ALA A 564 13.35 -15.11 3.93
C ALA A 564 14.81 -15.34 4.41
N ALA A 565 15.76 -15.68 3.55
CA ALA A 565 17.12 -16.07 3.95
C ALA A 565 18.19 -15.76 2.88
N PRO A 566 19.48 -15.64 3.27
CA PRO A 566 20.60 -15.49 2.32
C PRO A 566 20.71 -16.64 1.31
N PHE A 567 21.20 -16.30 0.10
CA PHE A 567 21.59 -17.26 -0.93
C PHE A 567 22.96 -17.87 -0.57
N ASP A 568 23.15 -19.20 -0.66
CA ASP A 568 24.50 -19.74 -0.79
C ASP A 568 24.91 -19.64 -2.26
N SER A 569 25.98 -18.89 -2.53
CA SER A 569 26.67 -18.78 -3.83
C SER A 569 26.82 -20.08 -4.65
N LYS A 570 26.89 -21.25 -4.00
CA LYS A 570 27.01 -22.56 -4.64
C LYS A 570 25.67 -23.16 -5.10
N THR A 571 24.54 -22.57 -4.71
CA THR A 571 23.23 -23.01 -5.14
C THR A 571 23.04 -22.71 -6.62
N GLU A 572 22.66 -23.72 -7.40
CA GLU A 572 22.22 -23.49 -8.78
C GLU A 572 20.92 -22.67 -8.80
N LEU A 573 20.70 -21.89 -9.87
CA LEU A 573 19.58 -20.93 -9.96
C LEU A 573 18.20 -21.63 -9.84
N MET A 574 18.11 -22.86 -10.34
CA MET A 574 17.73 -24.02 -9.53
C MET A 574 18.49 -25.23 -10.05
N THR A 575 18.45 -26.36 -9.31
CA THR A 575 18.93 -27.64 -9.82
C THR A 575 18.19 -27.99 -11.11
N GLY A 576 18.91 -28.53 -12.10
CA GLY A 576 18.44 -28.67 -13.49
C GLY A 576 17.12 -29.43 -13.72
N ALA A 577 16.59 -30.11 -12.70
CA ALA A 577 15.30 -30.79 -12.75
C ALA A 577 14.10 -29.82 -12.86
N LEU A 578 14.03 -28.77 -12.05
CA LEU A 578 12.77 -28.03 -11.82
C LEU A 578 12.40 -27.03 -12.92
N PHE A 579 13.37 -26.39 -13.57
CA PHE A 579 13.15 -25.54 -14.76
C PHE A 579 14.21 -25.81 -15.83
N PRO A 580 14.06 -26.85 -16.68
CA PRO A 580 15.07 -27.25 -17.65
C PRO A 580 15.54 -26.12 -18.59
N VAL A 581 14.65 -25.19 -18.93
CA VAL A 581 14.97 -24.01 -19.78
C VAL A 581 16.05 -23.11 -19.16
N ALA A 582 16.15 -23.07 -17.82
CA ALA A 582 17.12 -22.26 -17.08
C ALA A 582 18.35 -23.07 -16.61
N HIS A 583 18.55 -24.31 -17.08
CA HIS A 583 19.68 -25.14 -16.69
C HIS A 583 21.01 -24.56 -17.23
N PRO A 584 22.05 -24.31 -16.40
CA PRO A 584 23.33 -23.73 -16.85
C PRO A 584 24.17 -24.53 -17.86
N LYS A 585 23.72 -25.71 -18.30
CA LYS A 585 24.42 -26.60 -19.24
C LYS A 585 23.53 -26.96 -20.43
N ASP A 586 22.33 -27.44 -20.11
CA ASP A 586 21.39 -28.03 -21.08
C ASP A 586 20.15 -27.12 -21.33
N GLY A 587 20.16 -25.90 -20.80
CA GLY A 587 19.09 -24.91 -20.92
C GLY A 587 19.20 -24.06 -22.18
N ALA A 588 18.27 -23.11 -22.32
CA ALA A 588 18.13 -22.27 -23.52
C ALA A 588 18.79 -20.89 -23.40
N TYR A 589 19.49 -20.61 -22.30
CA TYR A 589 20.08 -19.31 -22.00
C TYR A 589 21.54 -19.46 -21.53
N THR A 590 22.40 -18.50 -21.89
CA THR A 590 23.81 -18.50 -21.51
C THR A 590 24.03 -18.43 -20.00
N THR A 591 25.14 -19.01 -19.54
CA THR A 591 25.63 -18.85 -18.16
C THR A 591 25.83 -17.38 -17.79
N ALA A 592 26.26 -16.53 -18.72
CA ALA A 592 26.42 -15.09 -18.51
C ALA A 592 25.10 -14.41 -18.09
N LEU A 593 24.00 -14.70 -18.79
CA LEU A 593 22.68 -14.19 -18.41
C LEU A 593 22.24 -14.73 -17.04
N LEU A 594 22.38 -16.03 -16.80
CA LEU A 594 21.99 -16.67 -15.54
C LEU A 594 22.80 -16.14 -14.34
N ASP A 595 24.10 -15.93 -14.49
CA ASP A 595 24.98 -15.40 -13.44
C ASP A 595 24.79 -13.89 -13.20
N LEU A 596 24.28 -13.15 -14.18
CA LEU A 596 23.80 -11.78 -14.00
C LEU A 596 22.49 -11.74 -13.20
N VAL A 597 21.55 -12.66 -13.47
CA VAL A 597 20.31 -12.80 -12.70
C VAL A 597 20.60 -13.16 -11.24
N LYS A 598 21.52 -14.09 -10.96
CA LYS A 598 21.98 -14.42 -9.59
C LYS A 598 22.44 -13.17 -8.84
N ARG A 599 23.39 -12.40 -9.42
CA ARG A 599 23.94 -11.20 -8.78
C ARG A 599 22.90 -10.10 -8.56
N CYS A 600 21.89 -9.98 -9.43
CA CYS A 600 20.78 -9.06 -9.19
C CYS A 600 19.90 -9.50 -8.00
N LEU A 601 19.78 -10.80 -7.76
CA LEU A 601 18.97 -11.41 -6.69
C LEU A 601 19.66 -11.48 -5.32
N GLU A 602 20.88 -10.99 -5.16
CA GLU A 602 21.63 -11.12 -3.90
C GLU A 602 20.86 -10.60 -2.67
N TRP A 603 20.96 -11.34 -1.57
CA TRP A 603 20.16 -11.08 -0.35
C TRP A 603 20.41 -9.68 0.24
N LYS A 604 21.66 -9.26 0.13
CA LYS A 604 22.20 -7.98 0.62
C LYS A 604 22.18 -6.96 -0.52
N PRO A 605 21.53 -5.79 -0.35
CA PRO A 605 21.55 -4.72 -1.35
C PRO A 605 22.96 -4.27 -1.74
N GLU A 606 23.91 -4.32 -0.81
CA GLU A 606 25.32 -3.97 -1.03
C GLU A 606 26.01 -4.87 -2.07
N ASP A 607 25.77 -6.19 -2.04
CA ASP A 607 26.45 -7.20 -2.87
C ASP A 607 25.92 -7.26 -4.32
N ARG A 608 24.70 -6.74 -4.58
CA ARG A 608 24.12 -6.61 -5.93
C ARG A 608 24.95 -5.67 -6.82
N PRO A 609 24.89 -5.76 -8.17
CA PRO A 609 25.52 -4.76 -9.03
C PRO A 609 24.90 -3.36 -8.84
N THR A 610 25.59 -2.31 -9.31
CA THR A 610 24.99 -0.98 -9.50
C THR A 610 24.32 -0.92 -10.87
N LEU A 611 23.35 -0.01 -11.06
CA LEU A 611 22.69 0.17 -12.37
C LEU A 611 23.68 0.46 -13.50
N GLY A 612 24.73 1.25 -13.23
CA GLY A 612 25.78 1.54 -14.22
C GLY A 612 26.69 0.34 -14.54
N ALA A 613 27.03 -0.49 -13.54
CA ALA A 613 27.78 -1.72 -13.76
C ALA A 613 26.95 -2.75 -14.53
N LEU A 614 25.69 -2.92 -14.13
CA LEU A 614 24.70 -3.77 -14.79
C LEU A 614 24.51 -3.35 -16.26
N ARG A 615 24.32 -2.05 -16.53
CA ARG A 615 24.25 -1.52 -17.91
C ARG A 615 25.50 -1.87 -18.72
N LYS A 616 26.70 -1.57 -18.21
CA LYS A 616 27.96 -1.86 -18.93
C LYS A 616 28.08 -3.34 -19.31
N GLU A 617 27.61 -4.24 -18.45
CA GLU A 617 27.65 -5.67 -18.71
C GLU A 617 26.62 -6.10 -19.77
N ILE A 618 25.41 -5.55 -19.72
CA ILE A 618 24.35 -5.79 -20.73
C ILE A 618 24.77 -5.26 -22.11
N ASP A 619 25.25 -4.02 -22.16
CA ASP A 619 25.68 -3.37 -23.41
C ASP A 619 26.83 -4.20 -24.03
N GLY A 620 27.81 -4.63 -23.22
CA GLY A 620 28.88 -5.53 -23.66
C GLY A 620 28.43 -6.94 -24.09
N ALA A 621 27.38 -7.50 -23.49
CA ALA A 621 26.80 -8.79 -23.91
C ALA A 621 26.06 -8.68 -25.26
N ILE A 622 25.34 -7.59 -25.49
CA ILE A 622 24.67 -7.28 -26.76
C ILE A 622 25.70 -7.07 -27.88
N GLU A 623 26.77 -6.29 -27.60
CA GLU A 623 27.88 -6.05 -28.54
C GLU A 623 28.64 -7.35 -28.87
N ALA A 624 29.10 -8.10 -27.86
CA ALA A 624 29.92 -9.29 -28.06
C ALA A 624 29.16 -10.45 -28.72
N GLY A 625 27.85 -10.58 -28.46
CA GLY A 625 26.99 -11.56 -29.12
C GLY A 625 26.46 -11.13 -30.49
N ALA A 626 26.68 -9.87 -30.91
CA ALA A 626 26.11 -9.24 -32.10
C ALA A 626 24.58 -9.50 -32.23
N LEU A 627 23.87 -9.52 -31.10
CA LEU A 627 22.54 -10.10 -30.98
C LEU A 627 21.50 -9.27 -31.75
N PRO A 628 20.88 -9.80 -32.82
CA PRO A 628 19.92 -9.03 -33.61
C PRO A 628 18.61 -8.82 -32.85
N LYS A 629 17.98 -7.65 -33.04
CA LYS A 629 16.68 -7.28 -32.48
C LYS A 629 15.53 -8.12 -33.04
N THR A 630 15.39 -9.38 -32.62
CA THR A 630 14.26 -10.24 -33.01
C THR A 630 12.99 -9.87 -32.22
N ASN A 631 11.88 -9.59 -32.90
CA ASN A 631 10.54 -9.62 -32.28
C ASN A 631 10.13 -11.08 -31.99
N PRO A 632 9.94 -11.49 -30.72
CA PRO A 632 9.63 -12.88 -30.36
C PRO A 632 8.13 -13.23 -30.46
N GLN A 633 7.36 -12.48 -31.25
CA GLN A 633 5.92 -12.67 -31.52
C GLN A 633 5.10 -12.88 -30.23
N LEU A 634 5.19 -11.92 -29.30
CA LEU A 634 4.43 -11.99 -28.04
C LEU A 634 2.92 -11.83 -28.25
N TYR A 635 2.52 -11.12 -29.31
CA TYR A 635 1.14 -10.75 -29.61
C TYR A 635 0.80 -10.97 -31.08
N GLU A 636 0.38 -12.18 -31.41
CA GLU A 636 -0.27 -12.49 -32.68
C GLU A 636 -1.65 -13.11 -32.44
N PRO A 637 -2.76 -12.40 -32.78
CA PRO A 637 -2.82 -11.05 -33.33
C PRO A 637 -2.43 -9.95 -32.32
N ASP A 638 -2.11 -8.76 -32.84
CA ASP A 638 -1.89 -7.54 -32.07
C ASP A 638 -3.20 -7.11 -31.34
N PRO A 639 -3.19 -6.96 -29.99
CA PRO A 639 -4.38 -6.66 -29.20
C PRO A 639 -4.95 -5.26 -29.44
N PHE A 640 -4.19 -4.32 -30.01
CA PHE A 640 -4.62 -2.95 -30.26
C PHE A 640 -4.75 -2.60 -31.75
N LYS A 641 -4.73 -3.62 -32.62
CA LYS A 641 -4.88 -3.52 -34.08
C LYS A 641 -6.12 -2.73 -34.53
N GLU A 642 -7.21 -2.81 -33.78
CA GLU A 642 -8.46 -2.11 -34.07
C GLU A 642 -8.38 -0.60 -33.78
N TRP A 643 -7.58 -0.22 -32.79
CA TRP A 643 -7.35 1.17 -32.36
C TRP A 643 -6.00 1.73 -32.85
N ALA A 644 -5.42 1.14 -33.89
CA ALA A 644 -4.22 1.66 -34.54
C ALA A 644 -4.47 3.03 -35.21
N LEU A 645 -3.44 3.87 -35.29
CA LEU A 645 -3.51 5.17 -35.96
C LEU A 645 -3.99 4.99 -37.42
N GLY A 646 -4.80 5.92 -37.91
CA GLY A 646 -5.38 5.84 -39.27
C GLY A 646 -6.55 4.86 -39.44
N ARG A 647 -6.86 4.00 -38.45
CA ARG A 647 -8.11 3.21 -38.46
C ARG A 647 -9.33 4.12 -38.23
N LYS A 648 -10.48 3.72 -38.76
CA LYS A 648 -11.78 4.29 -38.34
C LYS A 648 -12.17 3.67 -37.00
N HIS A 649 -12.30 4.49 -35.96
CA HIS A 649 -12.86 4.05 -34.69
C HIS A 649 -14.34 3.69 -34.87
N ARG A 650 -14.74 2.55 -34.29
CA ARG A 650 -16.14 2.16 -34.12
C ARG A 650 -16.48 2.34 -32.64
N THR A 651 -17.55 3.06 -32.35
CA THR A 651 -18.01 3.30 -30.98
C THR A 651 -18.47 1.98 -30.34
N PRO A 652 -18.09 1.68 -29.08
CA PRO A 652 -18.63 0.58 -28.30
C PRO A 652 -20.03 0.90 -27.76
#